data_AF-A0A5P1RA09-F1
#
_entry.id   AF-A0A5P1RA09-F1
#
_cell.length_a   1.000
_cell.length_b   1.000
_cell.length_c   1.000
_cell.angle_alpha   90.00
_cell.angle_beta   90.00
_cell.angle_gamma   90.00
#
_symmetry.space_group_name_H-M   'P 1'
#
loop_
_entity.id
_entity.type
_entity.pdbx_description
1 polymer ?
#
loop_
_entity_poly.entity_id
_entity_poly.type
_entity_poly.pdbx_seq_one_letter_code
_entity_poly.pdbx_strand_id
1 'polypeptide(L)'
;MFSPLAVISTVVIYMLLLFIIAQLVEKRITKTGRPLKSPWVYALSLAVFHTSWTFYGSVGFASTSGLLFLGIYVGALIGILFWWVTLRKMVSIKETFRITSIADFISTRYRRSQRIAGLVTLIALIGILPYIALQLKAIVSSFEIITHEASKPWEYSGLLATVLLTAFTIMFGVRRLDPTERHQGMIVALVVESVVKLLAFIAVGLFVCFVMFDGIQDIHSRLQEANLQHLTSFTASENSASMWVTLIILSFAGIFLLPRQFHVSVIENTDQQHIKTAMWLFPLYMIAINLFVVPLAAAGLLSGLPKESADFFVLLLPQQAGSEALTLFAFIGGFSAATGMVIITTMTLATMVSNHMVLPIIESVPSAQPLRSFLLQIRWVLVACILACSYWFEREFSDSYILVAIGLLSFVAILQFAPAVFGGMFWQRGNSAGAFAGLLAGFFVWCYTLALPTFIKQGWLNPDILSLGPWEVSLLKPEALLGLEGLNPVTHSVFWTLLFNTGFYILGSLIYHPHKDERTLTTEFMAALHPVNSNLKARPTGLDAYIPLNVKLDEAQNLLAQYLTNDKARESVYTIAEDLQVLGQAHITIIELMEFHRMLEHVLAGSIGAASAHNALEQTIKYSERESSELKALYSHIMTGLGSQSVVQQEDTEEDMLPNGFGMISNLQSQIDLLESTVIEQRKSLDALESKLEARYEEVFRYRVESQRVTQENIDLREQIAILTRRESSAKETPPSAGNKS
;
A
#
# COMPACT_ATOMS: atom_id res chain seq x y z
N MET A 1 31.45 8.71 -25.78
CA MET A 1 32.53 9.39 -25.03
C MET A 1 33.33 8.40 -24.19
N PHE A 2 32.66 7.52 -23.44
CA PHE A 2 33.33 6.49 -22.65
C PHE A 2 33.23 5.12 -23.32
N SER A 3 34.15 4.21 -23.01
CA SER A 3 34.00 2.81 -23.42
C SER A 3 32.89 2.14 -22.60
N PRO A 4 32.09 1.21 -23.18
CA PRO A 4 31.06 0.48 -22.45
C PRO A 4 31.58 -0.16 -21.16
N LEU A 5 32.78 -0.75 -21.22
CA LEU A 5 33.42 -1.38 -20.06
C LEU A 5 33.71 -0.39 -18.93
N ALA A 6 34.15 0.83 -19.25
CA ALA A 6 34.40 1.86 -18.25
C ALA A 6 33.10 2.26 -17.54
N VAL A 7 32.02 2.50 -18.28
CA VAL A 7 30.72 2.87 -17.72
C VAL A 7 30.14 1.75 -16.84
N ILE A 8 30.20 0.50 -17.31
CA ILE A 8 29.77 -0.68 -16.53
C ILE A 8 30.59 -0.79 -15.24
N SER A 9 31.92 -0.63 -15.33
CA SER A 9 32.79 -0.69 -14.15
C SER A 9 32.44 0.41 -13.15
N THR A 10 32.19 1.63 -13.60
CA THR A 10 31.75 2.74 -12.75
C THR A 10 30.44 2.42 -12.05
N VAL A 11 29.44 1.89 -12.77
CA VAL A 11 28.15 1.48 -12.20
C VAL A 11 28.32 0.38 -11.16
N VAL A 12 29.09 -0.66 -11.46
CA VAL A 12 29.33 -1.77 -10.53
C VAL A 12 30.05 -1.28 -9.28
N ILE A 13 31.08 -0.45 -9.42
CA ILE A 13 31.78 0.17 -8.28
C ILE A 13 30.82 1.02 -7.45
N TYR A 14 29.99 1.84 -8.09
CA TYR A 14 29.00 2.66 -7.40
C TYR A 14 28.01 1.81 -6.59
N MET A 15 27.45 0.76 -7.20
CA MET A 15 26.54 -0.16 -6.53
C MET A 15 27.21 -0.94 -5.40
N LEU A 16 28.46 -1.36 -5.58
CA LEU A 16 29.25 -2.01 -4.52
C LEU A 16 29.54 -1.06 -3.36
N LEU A 17 29.79 0.23 -3.61
CA LEU A 17 29.97 1.22 -2.56
C LEU A 17 28.68 1.41 -1.74
N LEU A 18 27.53 1.55 -2.41
CA LEU A 18 26.23 1.58 -1.74
C LEU A 18 25.99 0.31 -0.91
N PHE A 19 26.39 -0.84 -1.46
CA PHE A 19 26.27 -2.14 -0.78
C PHE A 19 27.12 -2.20 0.49
N ILE A 20 28.38 -1.77 0.39
CA ILE A 20 29.29 -1.71 1.53
C ILE A 20 28.73 -0.77 2.60
N ILE A 21 28.22 0.40 2.24
CA ILE A 21 27.60 1.34 3.19
C ILE A 21 26.42 0.68 3.91
N ALA A 22 25.51 0.03 3.17
CA ALA A 22 24.38 -0.69 3.75
C ALA A 22 24.83 -1.78 4.73
N GLN A 23 25.84 -2.58 4.36
CA GLN A 23 26.39 -3.64 5.21
C GLN A 23 27.10 -3.11 6.46
N LEU A 24 27.83 -1.99 6.35
CA LEU A 24 28.47 -1.35 7.50
C LEU A 24 27.44 -0.87 8.52
N VAL A 25 26.32 -0.32 8.03
CA VAL A 25 25.19 0.09 8.87
C VAL A 25 24.57 -1.11 9.58
N GLU A 26 24.25 -2.18 8.84
CA GLU A 26 23.70 -3.41 9.42
C GLU A 26 24.63 -4.00 10.48
N LYS A 27 25.92 -4.15 10.16
CA LYS A 27 26.93 -4.68 11.08
C LYS A 27 27.07 -3.82 12.34
N ARG A 28 26.97 -2.49 12.22
CA ARG A 28 26.98 -1.59 13.37
C ARG A 28 25.77 -1.85 14.26
N ILE A 29 24.57 -1.95 13.68
CA ILE A 29 23.33 -2.16 14.44
C ILE A 29 23.38 -3.50 15.17
N THR A 30 23.82 -4.58 14.51
CA THR A 30 23.97 -5.90 15.14
C THR A 30 24.98 -5.86 16.29
N LYS A 31 26.06 -5.08 16.19
CA LYS A 31 27.06 -4.94 17.26
C LYS A 31 26.62 -4.05 18.42
N THR A 32 25.89 -2.96 18.16
CA THR A 32 25.52 -1.97 19.18
C THR A 32 24.15 -2.22 19.79
N GLY A 33 23.30 -3.03 19.14
CA GLY A 33 21.90 -3.23 19.51
C GLY A 33 21.02 -1.98 19.33
N ARG A 34 21.55 -0.88 18.79
CA ARG A 34 20.85 0.41 18.68
C ARG A 34 20.42 0.67 17.23
N PRO A 35 19.11 0.69 16.93
CA PRO A 35 18.65 1.04 15.59
C PRO A 35 18.95 2.52 15.27
N LEU A 36 19.10 2.82 13.98
CA LEU A 36 19.13 4.20 13.51
C LEU A 36 17.76 4.84 13.72
N LYS A 37 17.71 5.89 14.55
CA LYS A 37 16.51 6.69 14.86
C LYS A 37 16.66 8.15 14.41
N SER A 38 17.35 8.40 13.30
CA SER A 38 17.57 9.78 12.84
C SER A 38 16.38 10.28 12.00
N PRO A 39 15.70 11.37 12.39
CA PRO A 39 14.64 11.98 11.59
C PRO A 39 15.10 12.42 10.19
N TRP A 40 16.38 12.81 10.07
CA TRP A 40 16.98 13.26 8.80
C TRP A 40 17.15 12.11 7.80
N VAL A 41 17.57 10.94 8.29
CA VAL A 41 17.71 9.73 7.45
C VAL A 41 16.34 9.32 6.91
N TYR A 42 15.32 9.33 7.78
CA TYR A 42 13.94 9.06 7.36
C TYR A 42 13.47 10.08 6.31
N ALA A 43 13.59 11.38 6.58
CA ALA A 43 13.14 12.43 5.68
C ALA A 43 13.85 12.40 4.31
N LEU A 44 15.16 12.15 4.26
CA LEU A 44 15.90 12.02 3.01
C LEU A 44 15.60 10.71 2.28
N SER A 45 15.26 9.63 2.98
CA SER A 45 14.89 8.36 2.33
C SER A 45 13.59 8.48 1.50
N LEU A 46 12.68 9.38 1.89
CA LEU A 46 11.47 9.71 1.13
C LEU A 46 11.79 10.33 -0.25
N ALA A 47 13.01 10.84 -0.46
CA ALA A 47 13.44 11.33 -1.76
C ALA A 47 13.54 10.24 -2.85
N VAL A 48 13.36 8.96 -2.51
CA VAL A 48 13.05 7.90 -3.50
C VAL A 48 11.77 8.18 -4.32
N PHE A 49 10.94 9.15 -3.91
CA PHE A 49 9.87 9.73 -4.73
C PHE A 49 10.40 10.37 -6.03
N HIS A 50 11.58 11.00 -5.97
CA HIS A 50 12.24 11.63 -7.11
C HIS A 50 13.08 10.59 -7.84
N THR A 51 12.52 10.06 -8.93
CA THR A 51 13.07 8.95 -9.71
C THR A 51 13.80 9.45 -10.95
N SER A 52 14.21 8.55 -11.86
CA SER A 52 14.73 8.97 -13.18
C SER A 52 13.72 9.81 -13.95
N TRP A 53 12.43 9.69 -13.65
CA TRP A 53 11.39 10.56 -14.22
C TRP A 53 11.54 12.01 -13.75
N THR A 54 11.93 12.26 -12.49
CA THR A 54 12.28 13.63 -12.04
C THR A 54 13.58 14.09 -12.69
N PHE A 55 14.60 13.23 -12.67
CA PHE A 55 15.96 13.61 -13.09
C PHE A 55 16.07 13.85 -14.60
N TYR A 56 15.39 13.04 -15.42
CA TYR A 56 15.39 13.14 -16.89
C TYR A 56 14.04 13.68 -17.40
N GLY A 57 12.95 12.95 -17.10
CA GLY A 57 11.62 13.22 -17.64
C GLY A 57 11.03 14.59 -17.32
N SER A 58 11.38 15.24 -16.19
CA SER A 58 10.87 16.59 -15.88
C SER A 58 11.44 17.66 -16.80
N VAL A 59 12.68 17.49 -17.26
CA VAL A 59 13.32 18.41 -18.22
C VAL A 59 12.67 18.26 -19.59
N GLY A 60 12.43 17.02 -20.04
CA GLY A 60 11.66 16.77 -21.26
C GLY A 60 10.23 17.28 -21.15
N PHE A 61 9.55 17.05 -20.03
CA PHE A 61 8.18 17.56 -19.82
C PHE A 61 8.12 19.08 -19.87
N ALA A 62 9.09 19.76 -19.23
CA ALA A 62 9.18 21.21 -19.27
C ALA A 62 9.43 21.72 -20.70
N SER A 63 10.27 21.03 -21.48
CA SER A 63 10.58 21.39 -22.87
C SER A 63 9.33 21.40 -23.78
N THR A 64 8.38 20.50 -23.51
CA THR A 64 7.18 20.32 -24.33
C THR A 64 5.96 21.07 -23.80
N SER A 65 5.85 21.20 -22.47
CA SER A 65 4.60 21.59 -21.79
C SER A 65 4.79 22.72 -20.78
N GLY A 66 5.95 23.39 -20.80
CA GLY A 66 6.23 24.54 -19.94
C GLY A 66 6.15 24.20 -18.47
N LEU A 67 5.42 25.00 -17.68
CA LEU A 67 5.37 24.85 -16.23
C LEU A 67 4.44 23.73 -15.73
N LEU A 68 3.74 23.00 -16.62
CA LEU A 68 2.80 21.94 -16.24
C LEU A 68 3.42 20.85 -15.35
N PHE A 69 4.72 20.54 -15.54
CA PHE A 69 5.43 19.56 -14.71
C PHE A 69 5.41 19.92 -13.22
N LEU A 70 5.32 21.20 -12.85
CA LEU A 70 5.19 21.65 -11.47
C LEU A 70 3.90 21.17 -10.81
N GLY A 71 2.84 20.86 -11.57
CA GLY A 71 1.59 20.32 -11.02
C GLY A 71 1.80 19.05 -10.22
N ILE A 72 2.77 18.22 -10.62
CA ILE A 72 3.16 17.01 -9.89
C ILE A 72 3.78 17.38 -8.54
N TYR A 73 4.69 18.34 -8.51
CA TYR A 73 5.34 18.75 -7.26
C TYR A 73 4.38 19.49 -6.33
N VAL A 74 3.48 20.32 -6.87
CA VAL A 74 2.41 20.99 -6.10
C VAL A 74 1.47 19.96 -5.46
N GLY A 75 1.04 18.94 -6.21
CA GLY A 75 0.21 17.86 -5.65
C GLY A 75 0.90 17.13 -4.50
N ALA A 76 2.19 16.81 -4.66
CA ALA A 76 2.99 16.21 -3.59
C ALA A 76 3.14 17.13 -2.37
N LEU A 77 3.40 18.44 -2.56
CA LEU A 77 3.45 19.43 -1.46
C LEU A 77 2.15 19.48 -0.67
N ILE A 78 1.01 19.47 -1.35
CA ILE A 78 -0.30 19.44 -0.70
C ILE A 78 -0.43 18.17 0.13
N GLY A 79 -0.04 17.01 -0.41
CA GLY A 79 -0.02 15.75 0.35
C GLY A 79 0.85 15.82 1.60
N ILE A 80 2.06 16.37 1.47
CA ILE A 80 3.02 16.56 2.57
C ILE A 80 2.44 17.47 3.66
N LEU A 81 1.74 18.54 3.29
CA LEU A 81 1.08 19.43 4.24
C LEU A 81 0.11 18.68 5.16
N PHE A 82 -0.58 17.66 4.62
CA PHE A 82 -1.52 16.83 5.39
C PHE A 82 -0.86 15.65 6.12
N TRP A 83 0.45 15.40 5.99
CA TRP A 83 1.11 14.23 6.58
C TRP A 83 0.95 14.08 8.09
N TRP A 84 0.91 15.20 8.82
CA TRP A 84 0.67 15.13 10.27
C TRP A 84 -0.68 14.49 10.62
N VAL A 85 -1.68 14.64 9.75
CA VAL A 85 -3.01 14.06 9.91
C VAL A 85 -3.08 12.69 9.26
N THR A 86 -2.66 12.55 8.00
CA THR A 86 -2.83 11.33 7.20
C THR A 86 -1.73 10.30 7.46
N LEU A 87 -0.47 10.67 7.23
CA LEU A 87 0.65 9.75 7.33
C LEU A 87 0.87 9.26 8.77
N ARG A 88 0.73 10.15 9.75
CA ARG A 88 0.78 9.78 11.18
C ARG A 88 -0.25 8.69 11.52
N LYS A 89 -1.49 8.85 11.04
CA LYS A 89 -2.56 7.87 11.18
C LYS A 89 -2.20 6.53 10.54
N MET A 90 -1.61 6.56 9.34
CA MET A 90 -1.15 5.34 8.66
C MET A 90 -0.06 4.61 9.45
N VAL A 91 0.92 5.34 9.99
CA VAL A 91 1.99 4.77 10.84
C VAL A 91 1.42 4.16 12.11
N SER A 92 0.47 4.84 12.77
CA SER A 92 -0.22 4.33 13.98
C SER A 92 -0.91 3.00 13.72
N ILE A 93 -1.69 2.91 12.63
CA ILE A 93 -2.35 1.64 12.24
C ILE A 93 -1.31 0.55 11.95
N LYS A 94 -0.22 0.89 11.25
CA LYS A 94 0.85 -0.07 10.97
C LYS A 94 1.49 -0.61 12.25
N GLU A 95 1.64 0.22 13.28
CA GLU A 95 2.16 -0.21 14.58
C GLU A 95 1.18 -1.16 15.29
N THR A 96 -0.11 -0.83 15.30
CA THR A 96 -1.16 -1.63 15.95
C THR A 96 -1.42 -2.97 15.24
N PHE A 97 -1.44 -2.99 13.90
CA PHE A 97 -1.86 -4.15 13.11
C PHE A 97 -0.72 -4.86 12.36
N ARG A 98 0.54 -4.47 12.58
CA ARG A 98 1.74 -5.06 11.93
C ARG A 98 1.62 -5.11 10.40
N ILE A 99 1.14 -4.02 9.80
CA ILE A 99 0.93 -3.92 8.35
C ILE A 99 2.28 -3.98 7.60
N THR A 100 2.36 -4.84 6.58
CA THR A 100 3.58 -5.07 5.78
C THR A 100 3.49 -4.53 4.37
N SER A 101 2.32 -4.06 3.94
CA SER A 101 2.11 -3.49 2.60
C SER A 101 0.87 -2.58 2.54
N ILE A 102 0.68 -1.87 1.43
CA ILE A 102 -0.55 -1.12 1.20
C ILE A 102 -1.77 -2.05 1.00
N ALA A 103 -1.56 -3.26 0.47
CA ALA A 103 -2.62 -4.27 0.36
C ALA A 103 -3.08 -4.76 1.73
N ASP A 104 -2.15 -4.93 2.67
CA ASP A 104 -2.46 -5.20 4.08
C ASP A 104 -3.23 -4.03 4.70
N PHE A 105 -2.81 -2.80 4.43
CA PHE A 105 -3.46 -1.61 4.98
C PHE A 105 -4.93 -1.54 4.57
N ILE A 106 -5.20 -1.68 3.27
CA ILE A 106 -6.55 -1.65 2.73
C ILE A 106 -7.35 -2.85 3.23
N SER A 107 -6.82 -4.06 3.12
CA SER A 107 -7.56 -5.26 3.53
C SER A 107 -7.87 -5.30 5.03
N THR A 108 -6.95 -4.82 5.88
CA THR A 108 -7.16 -4.74 7.34
C THR A 108 -8.35 -3.84 7.68
N ARG A 109 -8.54 -2.72 6.96
CA ARG A 109 -9.73 -1.88 7.14
C ARG A 109 -11.03 -2.58 6.74
N TYR A 110 -10.97 -3.49 5.77
CA TYR A 110 -12.13 -4.13 5.13
C TYR A 110 -12.17 -5.64 5.40
N ARG A 111 -12.34 -6.01 6.68
CA ARG A 111 -12.54 -7.40 7.16
C ARG A 111 -11.33 -8.33 6.94
N ARG A 112 -10.10 -7.80 6.86
CA ARG A 112 -8.88 -8.57 6.52
C ARG A 112 -9.09 -9.47 5.28
N SER A 113 -9.85 -8.97 4.31
CA SER A 113 -10.29 -9.76 3.16
C SER A 113 -9.13 -10.07 2.22
N GLN A 114 -8.80 -11.36 2.08
CA GLN A 114 -7.79 -11.83 1.13
C GLN A 114 -8.13 -11.49 -0.32
N ARG A 115 -9.42 -11.42 -0.67
CA ARG A 115 -9.86 -11.01 -2.02
C ARG A 115 -9.50 -9.55 -2.31
N ILE A 116 -9.64 -8.67 -1.32
CA ILE A 116 -9.28 -7.25 -1.46
C ILE A 116 -7.75 -7.11 -1.51
N ALA A 117 -7.03 -7.81 -0.64
CA ALA A 117 -5.56 -7.79 -0.64
C ALA A 117 -4.98 -8.28 -1.99
N GLY A 118 -5.51 -9.38 -2.52
CA GLY A 118 -5.15 -9.92 -3.82
C GLY A 118 -5.51 -8.97 -4.97
N LEU A 119 -6.70 -8.34 -4.95
CA LEU A 119 -7.10 -7.36 -5.95
C LEU A 119 -6.18 -6.12 -5.95
N VAL A 120 -5.90 -5.53 -4.78
CA VAL A 120 -4.97 -4.41 -4.64
C VAL A 120 -3.58 -4.79 -5.15
N THR A 121 -3.12 -5.99 -4.82
CA THR A 121 -1.82 -6.50 -5.29
C THR A 121 -1.79 -6.64 -6.82
N LEU A 122 -2.85 -7.18 -7.43
CA LEU A 122 -2.96 -7.31 -8.87
C LEU A 122 -2.96 -5.94 -9.58
N ILE A 123 -3.76 -4.99 -9.07
CA ILE A 123 -3.81 -3.62 -9.58
C ILE A 123 -2.43 -2.96 -9.46
N ALA A 124 -1.75 -3.12 -8.33
CA ALA A 124 -0.42 -2.56 -8.11
C ALA A 124 0.63 -3.17 -9.06
N LEU A 125 0.59 -4.49 -9.24
CA LEU A 125 1.49 -5.22 -10.12
C LEU A 125 1.34 -4.75 -11.57
N ILE A 126 0.11 -4.77 -12.10
CA ILE A 126 -0.17 -4.36 -13.49
C ILE A 126 0.07 -2.85 -13.66
N GLY A 127 -0.36 -2.04 -12.70
CA GLY A 127 -0.29 -0.59 -12.76
C GLY A 127 1.13 -0.03 -12.68
N ILE A 128 2.05 -0.69 -11.95
CA ILE A 128 3.42 -0.18 -11.74
C ILE A 128 4.42 -0.78 -12.71
N LEU A 129 4.11 -1.92 -13.34
CA LEU A 129 4.97 -2.57 -14.33
C LEU A 129 5.48 -1.59 -15.42
N PRO A 130 4.64 -0.72 -16.01
CA PRO A 130 5.08 0.27 -17.00
C PRO A 130 6.04 1.31 -16.39
N TYR A 131 5.86 1.65 -15.11
CA TYR A 131 6.73 2.60 -14.43
C TYR A 131 8.11 2.03 -14.10
N ILE A 132 8.22 0.71 -13.88
CA ILE A 132 9.52 0.03 -13.76
C ILE A 132 10.19 -0.04 -15.14
N ALA A 133 9.43 -0.39 -16.18
CA ALA A 133 9.91 -0.39 -17.57
C ALA A 133 10.48 0.98 -17.97
N LEU A 134 9.81 2.06 -17.55
CA LEU A 134 10.28 3.43 -17.71
C LEU A 134 11.65 3.68 -17.06
N GLN A 135 11.91 3.14 -15.87
CA GLN A 135 13.21 3.28 -15.22
C GLN A 135 14.29 2.52 -15.98
N LEU A 136 13.99 1.32 -16.48
CA LEU A 136 14.89 0.53 -17.31
C LEU A 136 15.27 1.29 -18.59
N LYS A 137 14.27 1.86 -19.29
CA LYS A 137 14.48 2.72 -20.46
C LYS A 137 15.46 3.85 -20.15
N ALA A 138 15.25 4.55 -19.03
CA ALA A 138 16.12 5.65 -18.63
C ALA A 138 17.57 5.19 -18.40
N ILE A 139 17.79 4.02 -17.81
CA ILE A 139 19.11 3.42 -17.60
C ILE A 139 19.76 3.05 -18.94
N VAL A 140 19.03 2.38 -19.81
CA VAL A 140 19.53 1.92 -21.12
C VAL A 140 19.86 3.10 -22.02
N SER A 141 18.94 4.04 -22.20
CA SER A 141 19.15 5.21 -23.05
C SER A 141 20.28 6.11 -22.52
N SER A 142 20.37 6.34 -21.21
CA SER A 142 21.47 7.14 -20.65
C SER A 142 22.83 6.44 -20.82
N PHE A 143 22.86 5.10 -20.76
CA PHE A 143 24.05 4.30 -21.05
C PHE A 143 24.46 4.41 -22.53
N GLU A 144 23.50 4.29 -23.45
CA GLU A 144 23.76 4.41 -24.88
C GLU A 144 24.27 5.80 -25.25
N ILE A 145 23.71 6.87 -24.67
CA ILE A 145 24.13 8.26 -24.92
C ILE A 145 25.59 8.51 -24.48
N ILE A 146 26.02 7.95 -23.35
CA ILE A 146 27.38 8.19 -22.81
C ILE A 146 28.44 7.32 -23.51
N THR A 147 28.06 6.14 -23.99
CA THR A 147 28.92 5.26 -24.79
C THR A 147 29.03 5.74 -26.25
N HIS A 148 30.16 5.51 -26.91
CA HIS A 148 30.45 6.12 -28.22
C HIS A 148 29.76 5.43 -29.43
N GLU A 149 28.95 4.41 -29.21
CA GLU A 149 28.39 3.54 -30.26
C GLU A 149 26.88 3.75 -30.49
N ALA A 150 26.41 5.01 -30.53
CA ALA A 150 25.01 5.29 -30.88
C ALA A 150 24.59 4.73 -32.26
N SER A 151 25.56 4.42 -33.15
CA SER A 151 25.32 3.82 -34.46
C SER A 151 25.19 2.29 -34.46
N LYS A 152 25.54 1.61 -33.36
CA LYS A 152 25.27 0.19 -33.12
C LYS A 152 24.84 0.01 -31.66
N PRO A 153 23.54 0.10 -31.37
CA PRO A 153 23.02 -0.20 -30.04
C PRO A 153 23.58 -1.53 -29.58
N TRP A 154 24.16 -1.55 -28.38
CA TRP A 154 24.65 -2.78 -27.80
C TRP A 154 23.41 -3.63 -27.49
N GLU A 155 23.09 -4.60 -28.33
CA GLU A 155 21.83 -5.36 -28.30
C GLU A 155 21.52 -5.97 -26.92
N TYR A 156 22.55 -6.20 -26.12
CA TYR A 156 22.47 -6.79 -24.78
C TYR A 156 22.51 -5.76 -23.63
N SER A 157 22.54 -4.45 -23.89
CA SER A 157 22.62 -3.39 -22.86
C SER A 157 21.45 -3.48 -21.88
N GLY A 158 20.22 -3.56 -22.39
CA GLY A 158 19.00 -3.68 -21.59
C GLY A 158 18.90 -5.00 -20.83
N LEU A 159 19.31 -6.11 -21.46
CA LEU A 159 19.34 -7.41 -20.80
C LEU A 159 20.36 -7.43 -19.66
N LEU A 160 21.57 -6.91 -19.88
CA LEU A 160 22.60 -6.79 -18.87
C LEU A 160 22.15 -5.91 -17.71
N ALA A 161 21.57 -4.74 -17.99
CA ALA A 161 21.03 -3.85 -16.97
C ALA A 161 19.96 -4.55 -16.13
N THR A 162 19.04 -5.28 -16.78
CA THR A 162 17.98 -6.04 -16.10
C THR A 162 18.56 -7.15 -15.20
N VAL A 163 19.55 -7.90 -15.68
CA VAL A 163 20.22 -8.96 -14.89
C VAL A 163 20.96 -8.35 -13.69
N LEU A 164 21.71 -7.26 -13.89
CA LEU A 164 22.42 -6.57 -12.81
C LEU A 164 21.43 -6.03 -11.77
N LEU A 165 20.36 -5.36 -12.19
CA LEU A 165 19.32 -4.87 -11.29
C LEU A 165 18.59 -5.99 -10.55
N THR A 166 18.38 -7.13 -11.19
CA THR A 166 17.82 -8.32 -10.54
C THR A 166 18.76 -8.82 -9.45
N ALA A 167 20.04 -8.99 -9.77
CA ALA A 167 21.05 -9.41 -8.81
C ALA A 167 21.15 -8.43 -7.64
N PHE A 168 21.24 -7.12 -7.90
CA PHE A 168 21.26 -6.10 -6.86
C PHE A 168 19.96 -6.07 -6.05
N THR A 169 18.79 -6.19 -6.67
CA THR A 169 17.51 -6.20 -5.93
C THR A 169 17.43 -7.40 -4.98
N ILE A 170 17.84 -8.58 -5.43
CA ILE A 170 17.91 -9.78 -4.58
C ILE A 170 18.92 -9.59 -3.45
N MET A 171 20.09 -9.03 -3.77
CA MET A 171 21.14 -8.74 -2.79
C MET A 171 20.73 -7.65 -1.79
N PHE A 172 19.99 -6.62 -2.16
CA PHE A 172 19.70 -5.51 -1.24
C PHE A 172 18.36 -5.68 -0.52
N GLY A 173 17.32 -6.13 -1.23
CA GLY A 173 15.94 -6.06 -0.75
C GLY A 173 15.32 -7.37 -0.30
N VAL A 174 15.74 -8.52 -0.85
CA VAL A 174 15.04 -9.81 -0.62
C VAL A 174 15.96 -10.83 0.05
N ARG A 175 16.64 -10.42 1.13
CA ARG A 175 17.56 -11.30 1.88
C ARG A 175 16.92 -12.05 3.03
N ARG A 176 15.79 -11.56 3.54
CA ARG A 176 15.18 -12.05 4.77
C ARG A 176 13.74 -12.50 4.52
N LEU A 177 13.35 -13.57 5.21
CA LEU A 177 12.01 -14.15 5.10
C LEU A 177 10.95 -13.25 5.72
N ASP A 178 11.26 -12.66 6.87
CA ASP A 178 10.34 -11.79 7.59
C ASP A 178 10.32 -10.39 6.93
N PRO A 179 9.21 -9.99 6.27
CA PRO A 179 9.09 -8.69 5.64
C PRO A 179 8.90 -7.55 6.66
N THR A 180 8.67 -7.85 7.94
CA THR A 180 8.66 -6.84 9.02
C THR A 180 10.05 -6.55 9.57
N GLU A 181 11.05 -7.39 9.26
CA GLU A 181 12.44 -7.08 9.59
C GLU A 181 12.88 -5.84 8.81
N ARG A 182 13.32 -4.81 9.55
CA ARG A 182 13.61 -3.48 9.02
C ARG A 182 14.89 -3.47 8.21
N HIS A 183 14.86 -2.88 7.02
CA HIS A 183 16.01 -2.82 6.13
C HIS A 183 16.78 -1.51 6.32
N GLN A 184 17.31 -1.27 7.52
CA GLN A 184 17.99 -0.01 7.85
C GLN A 184 19.21 0.27 6.96
N GLY A 185 19.92 -0.77 6.51
CA GLY A 185 21.02 -0.64 5.54
C GLY A 185 20.53 -0.11 4.18
N MET A 186 19.42 -0.64 3.68
CA MET A 186 18.78 -0.19 2.43
C MET A 186 18.30 1.26 2.54
N ILE A 187 17.69 1.66 3.67
CA ILE A 187 17.26 3.05 3.89
C ILE A 187 18.43 4.03 3.83
N VAL A 188 19.59 3.68 4.41
CA VAL A 188 20.78 4.55 4.31
C VAL A 188 21.31 4.62 2.88
N ALA A 189 21.28 3.52 2.13
CA ALA A 189 21.66 3.53 0.71
C ALA A 189 20.79 4.52 -0.09
N LEU A 190 19.47 4.52 0.12
CA LEU A 190 18.56 5.51 -0.51
C LEU A 190 18.91 6.96 -0.16
N VAL A 191 19.35 7.22 1.07
CA VAL A 191 19.76 8.56 1.49
C VAL A 191 21.01 8.99 0.72
N VAL A 192 21.99 8.10 0.59
CA VAL A 192 23.21 8.37 -0.19
C VAL A 192 22.88 8.60 -1.66
N GLU A 193 22.05 7.74 -2.26
CA GLU A 193 21.52 7.94 -3.61
C GLU A 193 20.83 9.30 -3.76
N SER A 194 20.07 9.71 -2.74
CA SER A 194 19.37 10.99 -2.73
C SER A 194 20.27 12.21 -2.67
N VAL A 195 21.36 12.12 -1.94
CA VAL A 195 22.38 13.17 -1.96
C VAL A 195 23.10 13.20 -3.31
N VAL A 196 23.50 12.03 -3.85
CA VAL A 196 24.22 11.95 -5.13
C VAL A 196 23.40 12.52 -6.28
N LYS A 197 22.11 12.13 -6.42
CA LYS A 197 21.25 12.67 -7.49
C LYS A 197 21.05 14.18 -7.35
N LEU A 198 20.86 14.69 -6.13
CA LEU A 198 20.65 16.13 -5.92
C LEU A 198 21.91 16.92 -6.29
N LEU A 199 23.09 16.48 -5.84
CA LEU A 199 24.36 17.13 -6.15
C LEU A 199 24.67 17.08 -7.65
N ALA A 200 24.40 15.95 -8.32
CA ALA A 200 24.57 15.84 -9.76
C ALA A 200 23.67 16.82 -10.52
N PHE A 201 22.39 16.88 -10.16
CA PHE A 201 21.43 17.76 -10.83
C PHE A 201 21.76 19.24 -10.64
N ILE A 202 22.11 19.64 -9.41
CA ILE A 202 22.53 21.02 -9.10
C ILE A 202 23.83 21.37 -9.82
N ALA A 203 24.82 20.47 -9.86
CA ALA A 203 26.09 20.72 -10.54
C ALA A 203 25.89 20.96 -12.04
N VAL A 204 25.04 20.16 -12.70
CA VAL A 204 24.69 20.36 -14.11
C VAL A 204 23.92 21.66 -14.29
N GLY A 205 22.94 21.95 -13.43
CA GLY A 205 22.17 23.19 -13.46
C GLY A 205 23.04 24.44 -13.35
N LEU A 206 23.97 24.47 -12.39
CA LEU A 206 24.92 25.56 -12.22
C LEU A 206 25.87 25.69 -13.42
N PHE A 207 26.40 24.57 -13.91
CA PHE A 207 27.26 24.57 -15.09
C PHE A 207 26.55 25.16 -16.32
N VAL A 208 25.32 24.70 -16.58
CA VAL A 208 24.54 25.22 -17.71
C VAL A 208 24.24 26.70 -17.52
N CYS A 209 23.74 27.11 -16.35
CA CYS A 209 23.35 28.50 -16.12
C CYS A 209 24.50 29.50 -16.14
N PHE A 210 25.71 29.11 -15.71
CA PHE A 210 26.82 30.07 -15.50
C PHE A 210 28.08 29.82 -16.32
N VAL A 211 28.21 28.64 -16.96
CA VAL A 211 29.36 28.31 -17.82
C VAL A 211 28.96 28.26 -19.29
N MET A 212 27.80 27.65 -19.60
CA MET A 212 27.28 27.64 -20.98
C MET A 212 26.52 28.93 -21.33
N PHE A 213 25.95 29.58 -20.34
CA PHE A 213 25.19 30.83 -20.46
C PHE A 213 25.68 31.85 -19.42
N ASP A 214 25.37 33.14 -19.63
CA ASP A 214 25.77 34.24 -18.74
C ASP A 214 24.73 34.49 -17.64
N GLY A 215 24.22 33.42 -17.03
CA GLY A 215 23.21 33.45 -15.96
C GLY A 215 21.78 33.17 -16.45
N ILE A 216 20.86 33.05 -15.48
CA ILE A 216 19.43 32.78 -15.74
C ILE A 216 18.79 33.91 -16.55
N GLN A 217 19.25 35.15 -16.38
CA GLN A 217 18.73 36.30 -17.11
C GLN A 217 19.06 36.23 -18.60
N ASP A 218 20.27 35.77 -18.97
CA ASP A 218 20.68 35.55 -20.37
C ASP A 218 19.82 34.46 -21.03
N ILE A 219 19.56 33.36 -20.31
CA ILE A 219 18.64 32.31 -20.78
C ILE A 219 17.25 32.92 -21.03
N HIS A 220 16.74 33.75 -20.12
CA HIS A 220 15.43 34.37 -20.28
C HIS A 220 15.36 35.33 -21.48
N SER A 221 16.39 36.15 -21.73
CA SER A 221 16.42 37.02 -22.93
C SER A 221 16.47 36.21 -24.22
N ARG A 222 17.31 35.17 -24.29
CA ARG A 222 17.42 34.32 -25.49
C ARG A 222 16.14 33.52 -25.74
N LEU A 223 15.41 33.13 -24.70
CA LEU A 223 14.09 32.50 -24.84
C LEU A 223 13.09 33.41 -25.56
N GLN A 224 13.13 34.72 -25.27
CA GLN A 224 12.25 35.68 -25.93
C GLN A 224 12.63 35.86 -27.40
N GLU A 225 13.92 35.92 -27.71
CA GLU A 225 14.44 36.04 -29.07
C GLU A 225 14.15 34.78 -29.91
N ALA A 226 14.23 33.60 -29.31
CA ALA A 226 13.99 32.31 -29.97
C ALA A 226 12.51 31.92 -30.05
N ASN A 227 11.57 32.76 -29.58
CA ASN A 227 10.13 32.47 -29.52
C ASN A 227 9.79 31.20 -28.73
N LEU A 228 10.49 30.97 -27.63
CA LEU A 228 10.34 29.81 -26.73
C LEU A 228 9.67 30.20 -25.40
N GLN A 229 8.86 31.27 -25.36
CA GLN A 229 8.24 31.74 -24.11
C GLN A 229 7.23 30.73 -23.53
N HIS A 230 6.81 29.72 -24.30
CA HIS A 230 5.93 28.65 -23.81
C HIS A 230 6.57 27.87 -22.63
N LEU A 231 7.90 27.83 -22.52
CA LEU A 231 8.61 27.16 -21.45
C LEU A 231 8.33 27.75 -20.06
N THR A 232 8.05 29.05 -20.00
CA THR A 232 7.71 29.77 -18.77
C THR A 232 6.20 30.01 -18.62
N SER A 233 5.39 29.45 -19.51
CA SER A 233 3.93 29.62 -19.50
C SER A 233 3.23 28.56 -18.65
N PHE A 234 2.17 28.98 -17.95
CA PHE A 234 1.24 28.08 -17.26
C PHE A 234 0.20 27.45 -18.22
N THR A 235 0.07 27.98 -19.44
CA THR A 235 -0.92 27.57 -20.45
C THR A 235 -0.23 27.14 -21.75
N ALA A 236 0.91 26.45 -21.64
CA ALA A 236 1.73 26.06 -22.79
C ALA A 236 1.05 25.04 -23.72
N SER A 237 0.07 24.27 -23.23
CA SER A 237 -0.69 23.29 -24.03
C SER A 237 -2.18 23.56 -24.04
N GLU A 238 -2.88 23.04 -25.04
CA GLU A 238 -4.34 22.91 -24.99
C GLU A 238 -4.75 22.14 -23.73
N ASN A 239 -5.89 22.52 -23.14
CA ASN A 239 -6.41 21.92 -21.89
C ASN A 239 -5.47 21.98 -20.67
N SER A 240 -4.51 22.93 -20.65
CA SER A 240 -3.56 23.07 -19.54
C SER A 240 -4.24 23.09 -18.16
N ALA A 241 -5.36 23.81 -18.01
CA ALA A 241 -6.05 23.93 -16.72
C ALA A 241 -6.53 22.58 -16.17
N SER A 242 -7.15 21.73 -17.01
CA SER A 242 -7.62 20.41 -16.59
C SER A 242 -6.45 19.44 -16.35
N MET A 243 -5.37 19.58 -17.11
CA MET A 243 -4.13 18.83 -16.90
C MET A 243 -3.44 19.20 -15.58
N TRP A 244 -3.38 20.48 -15.20
CA TRP A 244 -2.87 20.92 -13.89
C TRP A 244 -3.60 20.23 -12.74
N VAL A 245 -4.94 20.25 -12.76
CA VAL A 245 -5.76 19.59 -11.75
C VAL A 245 -5.48 18.08 -11.73
N THR A 246 -5.39 17.46 -12.90
CA THR A 246 -5.10 16.03 -13.05
C THR A 246 -3.74 15.66 -12.42
N LEU A 247 -2.69 16.42 -12.74
CA LEU A 247 -1.35 16.20 -12.20
C LEU A 247 -1.28 16.40 -10.68
N ILE A 248 -1.98 17.41 -10.17
CA ILE A 248 -2.08 17.68 -8.73
C ILE A 248 -2.76 16.50 -8.02
N ILE A 249 -3.90 16.01 -8.53
CA ILE A 249 -4.62 14.86 -7.96
C ILE A 249 -3.76 13.60 -7.98
N LEU A 250 -3.13 13.31 -9.12
CA LEU A 250 -2.31 12.11 -9.30
C LEU A 250 -1.11 12.10 -8.35
N SER A 251 -0.43 13.23 -8.20
CA SER A 251 0.73 13.31 -7.32
C SER A 251 0.35 13.38 -5.84
N PHE A 252 -0.75 14.07 -5.50
CA PHE A 252 -1.34 14.03 -4.17
C PHE A 252 -1.63 12.59 -3.75
N ALA A 253 -2.21 11.77 -4.63
CA ALA A 253 -2.42 10.36 -4.35
C ALA A 253 -1.09 9.58 -4.33
N GLY A 254 -0.20 9.84 -5.28
CA GLY A 254 1.05 9.12 -5.47
C GLY A 254 1.99 9.18 -4.26
N ILE A 255 2.06 10.32 -3.57
CA ILE A 255 2.94 10.47 -2.39
C ILE A 255 2.52 9.57 -1.22
N PHE A 256 1.28 9.09 -1.18
CA PHE A 256 0.79 8.15 -0.17
C PHE A 256 0.70 6.71 -0.69
N LEU A 257 0.15 6.55 -1.90
CA LEU A 257 -0.44 5.28 -2.32
C LEU A 257 0.48 4.42 -3.19
N LEU A 258 1.58 4.98 -3.70
CA LEU A 258 2.57 4.19 -4.40
C LEU A 258 3.17 3.15 -3.42
N PRO A 259 3.16 1.85 -3.72
CA PRO A 259 3.66 0.81 -2.82
C PRO A 259 5.06 1.08 -2.28
N ARG A 260 5.98 1.57 -3.12
CA ARG A 260 7.32 1.98 -2.67
C ARG A 260 7.28 3.15 -1.68
N GLN A 261 6.40 4.12 -1.90
CA GLN A 261 6.26 5.30 -1.05
C GLN A 261 5.61 4.93 0.26
N PHE A 262 4.54 4.14 0.22
CA PHE A 262 3.90 3.57 1.40
C PHE A 262 4.91 2.76 2.23
N HIS A 263 5.73 1.94 1.58
CA HIS A 263 6.77 1.18 2.26
C HIS A 263 7.78 2.08 2.99
N VAL A 264 8.38 3.05 2.31
CA VAL A 264 9.39 3.91 2.95
C VAL A 264 8.79 4.88 3.96
N SER A 265 7.59 5.42 3.72
CA SER A 265 6.94 6.41 4.59
C SER A 265 6.20 5.81 5.78
N VAL A 266 5.61 4.61 5.66
CA VAL A 266 4.80 3.99 6.71
C VAL A 266 5.53 2.82 7.37
N ILE A 267 6.02 1.88 6.55
CA ILE A 267 6.58 0.62 7.05
C ILE A 267 7.96 0.84 7.68
N GLU A 268 8.81 1.63 7.04
CA GLU A 268 10.17 1.91 7.50
C GLU A 268 10.25 3.04 8.53
N ASN A 269 9.15 3.76 8.77
CA ASN A 269 9.07 4.73 9.86
C ASN A 269 9.17 4.03 11.22
N THR A 270 10.09 4.50 12.07
CA THR A 270 10.34 3.97 13.41
C THR A 270 9.78 4.82 14.54
N ASP A 271 9.41 6.07 14.22
CA ASP A 271 8.94 7.06 15.17
C ASP A 271 8.09 8.09 14.42
N GLN A 272 6.84 8.24 14.86
CA GLN A 272 5.87 9.17 14.30
C GLN A 272 6.38 10.63 14.33
N GLN A 273 7.28 10.99 15.26
CA GLN A 273 7.86 12.33 15.32
C GLN A 273 8.76 12.64 14.13
N HIS A 274 9.35 11.63 13.48
CA HIS A 274 10.17 11.83 12.28
C HIS A 274 9.38 12.49 11.14
N ILE A 275 8.05 12.33 11.13
CA ILE A 275 7.14 12.95 10.16
C ILE A 275 7.26 14.48 10.22
N LYS A 276 7.42 15.08 11.42
CA LYS A 276 7.55 16.53 11.57
C LYS A 276 8.79 17.08 10.84
N THR A 277 9.90 16.35 10.91
CA THR A 277 11.13 16.73 10.19
C THR A 277 10.96 16.52 8.68
N ALA A 278 10.32 15.43 8.27
CA ALA A 278 10.04 15.15 6.87
C ALA A 278 9.16 16.23 6.21
N MET A 279 8.18 16.78 6.95
CA MET A 279 7.25 17.79 6.43
C MET A 279 7.90 19.10 5.97
N TRP A 280 9.14 19.41 6.36
CA TRP A 280 9.86 20.60 5.87
C TRP A 280 11.10 20.24 5.05
N LEU A 281 11.84 19.20 5.45
CA LEU A 281 13.08 18.82 4.75
C LEU A 281 12.79 18.22 3.37
N PHE A 282 11.73 17.44 3.24
CA PHE A 282 11.37 16.82 1.98
C PHE A 282 10.86 17.85 0.94
N PRO A 283 10.01 18.83 1.29
CA PRO A 283 9.74 19.98 0.43
C PRO A 283 10.99 20.77 0.01
N LEU A 284 11.93 21.01 0.94
CA LEU A 284 13.17 21.71 0.62
C LEU A 284 14.00 20.95 -0.43
N TYR A 285 14.12 19.63 -0.26
CA TYR A 285 14.76 18.75 -1.26
C TYR A 285 14.05 18.87 -2.61
N MET A 286 12.72 18.84 -2.62
CA MET A 286 11.91 18.89 -3.83
C MET A 286 12.05 20.22 -4.58
N ILE A 287 12.14 21.34 -3.87
CA ILE A 287 12.44 22.64 -4.48
C ILE A 287 13.84 22.62 -5.08
N ALA A 288 14.83 22.11 -4.34
CA ALA A 288 16.23 22.09 -4.78
C ALA A 288 16.44 21.27 -6.07
N ILE A 289 15.82 20.09 -6.16
CA ILE A 289 15.95 19.23 -7.36
C ILE A 289 15.19 19.78 -8.57
N ASN A 290 14.17 20.62 -8.37
CA ASN A 290 13.40 21.21 -9.48
C ASN A 290 13.89 22.59 -9.94
N LEU A 291 14.77 23.23 -9.16
CA LEU A 291 15.22 24.60 -9.39
C LEU A 291 15.77 24.82 -10.81
N PHE A 292 16.51 23.85 -11.34
CA PHE A 292 17.19 23.94 -12.63
C PHE A 292 16.44 23.26 -13.79
N VAL A 293 15.24 22.71 -13.57
CA VAL A 293 14.51 21.98 -14.62
C VAL A 293 14.20 22.88 -15.83
N VAL A 294 13.62 24.06 -15.60
CA VAL A 294 13.28 25.01 -16.68
C VAL A 294 14.54 25.56 -17.35
N PRO A 295 15.58 26.01 -16.62
CA PRO A 295 16.85 26.40 -17.25
C PRO A 295 17.48 25.32 -18.12
N LEU A 296 17.47 24.05 -17.69
CA LEU A 296 18.03 22.94 -18.46
C LEU A 296 17.20 22.66 -19.73
N ALA A 297 15.88 22.73 -19.64
CA ALA A 297 15.00 22.58 -20.79
C ALA A 297 15.22 23.70 -21.82
N ALA A 298 15.32 24.94 -21.34
CA ALA A 298 15.61 26.11 -22.17
C ALA A 298 16.97 26.00 -22.85
N ALA A 299 18.01 25.68 -22.09
CA ALA A 299 19.37 25.53 -22.59
C ALA A 299 19.48 24.47 -23.69
N GLY A 300 18.81 23.32 -23.53
CA GLY A 300 18.83 22.27 -24.54
C GLY A 300 18.20 22.71 -25.87
N LEU A 301 17.03 23.36 -25.81
CA LEU A 301 16.39 23.89 -27.02
C LEU A 301 17.19 25.03 -27.66
N LEU A 302 17.74 25.96 -26.87
CA LEU A 302 18.57 27.05 -27.35
C LEU A 302 19.89 26.56 -27.96
N SER A 303 20.41 25.42 -27.50
CA SER A 303 21.64 24.80 -28.03
C SER A 303 21.40 23.94 -29.27
N GLY A 304 20.16 23.91 -29.78
CA GLY A 304 19.76 23.18 -30.98
C GLY A 304 19.66 21.66 -30.80
N LEU A 305 19.55 21.15 -29.57
CA LEU A 305 19.37 19.73 -29.33
C LEU A 305 17.97 19.28 -29.77
N PRO A 306 17.81 18.06 -30.32
CA PRO A 306 16.51 17.56 -30.77
C PRO A 306 15.51 17.47 -29.61
N LYS A 307 14.29 17.95 -29.83
CA LYS A 307 13.22 17.94 -28.83
C LYS A 307 12.84 16.52 -28.41
N GLU A 308 12.98 15.54 -29.29
CA GLU A 308 12.74 14.12 -29.00
C GLU A 308 13.70 13.58 -27.93
N SER A 309 14.88 14.19 -27.81
CA SER A 309 15.91 13.82 -26.83
C SER A 309 15.84 14.64 -25.53
N ALA A 310 14.81 15.47 -25.36
CA ALA A 310 14.72 16.44 -24.27
C ALA A 310 14.72 15.83 -22.87
N ASP A 311 14.25 14.59 -22.72
CA ASP A 311 14.36 13.83 -21.46
C ASP A 311 15.83 13.71 -20.99
N PHE A 312 16.79 13.70 -21.91
CA PHE A 312 18.21 13.53 -21.59
C PHE A 312 19.05 14.81 -21.71
N PHE A 313 18.46 16.01 -21.79
CA PHE A 313 19.23 17.27 -21.85
C PHE A 313 20.20 17.45 -20.68
N VAL A 314 19.86 16.96 -19.49
CA VAL A 314 20.75 16.95 -18.32
C VAL A 314 22.07 16.22 -18.59
N LEU A 315 22.05 15.23 -19.48
CA LEU A 315 23.22 14.46 -19.90
C LEU A 315 23.86 15.04 -21.16
N LEU A 316 23.04 15.45 -22.14
CA LEU A 316 23.49 15.92 -23.45
C LEU A 316 24.18 17.29 -23.40
N LEU A 317 23.72 18.22 -22.55
CA LEU A 317 24.30 19.56 -22.42
C LEU A 317 25.78 19.53 -21.98
N PRO A 318 26.17 18.89 -20.86
CA PRO A 318 27.58 18.80 -20.50
C PRO A 318 28.40 18.00 -21.51
N GLN A 319 27.79 17.01 -22.20
CA GLN A 319 28.43 16.26 -23.28
C GLN A 319 28.73 17.15 -24.49
N GLN A 320 27.78 17.98 -24.92
CA GLN A 320 27.96 18.93 -26.02
C GLN A 320 29.03 19.98 -25.69
N ALA A 321 29.11 20.39 -24.41
CA ALA A 321 30.14 21.30 -23.91
C ALA A 321 31.52 20.64 -23.70
N GLY A 322 31.67 19.33 -23.94
CA GLY A 322 32.92 18.59 -23.79
C GLY A 322 33.34 18.30 -22.35
N SER A 323 32.45 18.45 -21.38
CA SER A 323 32.73 18.23 -19.95
C SER A 323 32.53 16.78 -19.55
N GLU A 324 33.49 15.92 -19.85
CA GLU A 324 33.40 14.46 -19.63
C GLU A 324 33.08 14.09 -18.17
N ALA A 325 33.73 14.72 -17.20
CA ALA A 325 33.54 14.44 -15.78
C ALA A 325 32.11 14.78 -15.31
N LEU A 326 31.56 15.90 -15.78
CA LEU A 326 30.21 16.32 -15.43
C LEU A 326 29.15 15.45 -16.12
N THR A 327 29.38 15.05 -17.38
CA THR A 327 28.54 14.08 -18.09
C THR A 327 28.48 12.75 -17.33
N LEU A 328 29.63 12.23 -16.89
CA LEU A 328 29.68 11.00 -16.09
C LEU A 328 28.96 11.16 -14.75
N PHE A 329 29.12 12.30 -14.09
CA PHE A 329 28.42 12.58 -12.82
C PHE A 329 26.91 12.70 -13.01
N ALA A 330 26.44 13.35 -14.08
CA ALA A 330 25.03 13.41 -14.46
C ALA A 330 24.45 12.02 -14.76
N PHE A 331 25.22 11.17 -15.44
CA PHE A 331 24.87 9.77 -15.66
C PHE A 331 24.72 9.00 -14.35
N ILE A 332 25.68 9.11 -13.42
CA ILE A 332 25.58 8.48 -12.09
C ILE A 332 24.35 9.01 -11.32
N GLY A 333 24.07 10.31 -11.40
CA GLY A 333 22.90 10.93 -10.78
C GLY A 333 21.56 10.35 -11.28
N GLY A 334 21.41 10.20 -12.60
CA GLY A 334 20.21 9.62 -13.18
C GLY A 334 20.09 8.11 -12.98
N PHE A 335 21.22 7.39 -13.05
CA PHE A 335 21.29 5.96 -12.70
C PHE A 335 20.88 5.72 -11.25
N SER A 336 21.40 6.53 -10.32
CA SER A 336 21.02 6.53 -8.90
C SER A 336 19.51 6.81 -8.70
N ALA A 337 18.95 7.75 -9.46
CA ALA A 337 17.52 8.06 -9.40
C ALA A 337 16.63 6.92 -9.90
N ALA A 338 17.12 6.09 -10.84
CA ALA A 338 16.41 4.93 -11.36
C ALA A 338 16.51 3.70 -10.44
N THR A 339 17.72 3.38 -9.98
CA THR A 339 18.04 2.11 -9.31
C THR A 339 17.36 1.95 -7.95
N GLY A 340 17.44 2.93 -7.05
CA GLY A 340 16.77 2.87 -5.75
C GLY A 340 15.25 2.71 -5.87
N MET A 341 14.66 3.36 -6.87
CA MET A 341 13.24 3.19 -7.21
C MET A 341 12.95 1.74 -7.60
N VAL A 342 13.71 1.18 -8.55
CA VAL A 342 13.49 -0.18 -9.08
C VAL A 342 13.63 -1.22 -7.98
N ILE A 343 14.68 -1.13 -7.17
CA ILE A 343 14.98 -2.08 -6.09
C ILE A 343 13.81 -2.16 -5.10
N ILE A 344 13.39 -1.01 -4.56
CA ILE A 344 12.34 -1.00 -3.52
C ILE A 344 10.99 -1.36 -4.10
N THR A 345 10.65 -0.84 -5.28
CA THR A 345 9.36 -1.14 -5.90
C THR A 345 9.21 -2.63 -6.17
N THR A 346 10.26 -3.26 -6.73
CA THR A 346 10.23 -4.68 -7.07
C THR A 346 10.23 -5.55 -5.81
N MET A 347 11.00 -5.18 -4.78
CA MET A 347 10.97 -5.85 -3.48
C MET A 347 9.57 -5.79 -2.84
N THR A 348 8.94 -4.61 -2.81
CA THR A 348 7.61 -4.43 -2.25
C THR A 348 6.57 -5.22 -3.03
N LEU A 349 6.60 -5.16 -4.37
CA LEU A 349 5.67 -5.92 -5.21
C LEU A 349 5.86 -7.44 -5.08
N ALA A 350 7.10 -7.93 -5.08
CA ALA A 350 7.39 -9.35 -4.89
C ALA A 350 6.89 -9.84 -3.51
N THR A 351 7.01 -9.02 -2.47
CA THR A 351 6.47 -9.31 -1.14
C THR A 351 4.95 -9.35 -1.16
N MET A 352 4.29 -8.37 -1.78
CA MET A 352 2.82 -8.35 -1.91
C MET A 352 2.30 -9.56 -2.69
N VAL A 353 2.89 -9.87 -3.84
CA VAL A 353 2.51 -11.02 -4.68
C VAL A 353 2.74 -12.33 -3.94
N SER A 354 3.88 -12.45 -3.25
CA SER A 354 4.18 -13.61 -2.40
C SER A 354 3.11 -13.80 -1.31
N ASN A 355 2.76 -12.74 -0.59
CA ASN A 355 1.90 -12.84 0.59
C ASN A 355 0.40 -12.94 0.25
N HIS A 356 -0.07 -12.27 -0.80
CA HIS A 356 -1.50 -12.16 -1.10
C HIS A 356 -1.97 -12.99 -2.30
N MET A 357 -1.04 -13.55 -3.07
CA MET A 357 -1.39 -14.39 -4.21
C MET A 357 -0.76 -15.78 -4.09
N VAL A 358 0.57 -15.86 -3.92
CA VAL A 358 1.28 -17.15 -3.94
C VAL A 358 1.03 -17.96 -2.67
N LEU A 359 1.16 -17.35 -1.48
CA LEU A 359 1.00 -18.06 -0.22
C LEU A 359 -0.42 -18.66 -0.03
N PRO A 360 -1.52 -17.92 -0.31
CA PRO A 360 -2.86 -18.51 -0.27
C PRO A 360 -3.06 -19.69 -1.23
N ILE A 361 -2.40 -19.67 -2.40
CA ILE A 361 -2.43 -20.81 -3.35
C ILE A 361 -1.67 -22.00 -2.76
N ILE A 362 -0.50 -21.78 -2.16
CA ILE A 362 0.28 -22.83 -1.50
C ILE A 362 -0.50 -23.47 -0.34
N GLU A 363 -1.21 -22.66 0.45
CA GLU A 363 -1.99 -23.14 1.60
C GLU A 363 -3.25 -23.92 1.17
N SER A 364 -3.88 -23.53 0.07
CA SER A 364 -5.07 -24.21 -0.45
C SER A 364 -4.79 -25.52 -1.19
N VAL A 365 -3.55 -25.74 -1.64
CA VAL A 365 -3.16 -26.95 -2.39
C VAL A 365 -2.22 -27.81 -1.55
N PRO A 366 -2.67 -28.97 -1.01
CA PRO A 366 -1.87 -29.83 -0.13
C PRO A 366 -0.49 -30.22 -0.72
N SER A 367 -0.44 -30.51 -2.02
CA SER A 367 0.80 -30.89 -2.71
C SER A 367 1.83 -29.75 -2.80
N ALA A 368 1.39 -28.49 -2.66
CA ALA A 368 2.26 -27.31 -2.75
C ALA A 368 2.83 -26.89 -1.38
N GLN A 369 2.33 -27.41 -0.26
CA GLN A 369 2.80 -27.04 1.08
C GLN A 369 4.31 -27.13 1.30
N PRO A 370 5.07 -28.09 0.72
CA PRO A 370 6.53 -28.11 0.85
C PRO A 370 7.22 -26.84 0.33
N LEU A 371 6.62 -26.15 -0.66
CA LEU A 371 7.16 -24.90 -1.22
C LEU A 371 7.16 -23.75 -0.20
N ARG A 372 6.40 -23.86 0.91
CA ARG A 372 6.39 -22.89 2.00
C ARG A 372 7.79 -22.67 2.60
N SER A 373 8.62 -23.72 2.65
CA SER A 373 10.00 -23.61 3.14
C SER A 373 10.93 -22.83 2.20
N PHE A 374 10.49 -22.60 0.95
CA PHE A 374 11.23 -21.90 -0.11
C PHE A 374 10.67 -20.51 -0.42
N LEU A 375 9.92 -19.89 0.50
CA LEU A 375 9.31 -18.57 0.29
C LEU A 375 10.33 -17.48 -0.10
N LEU A 376 11.57 -17.56 0.40
CA LEU A 376 12.62 -16.60 0.02
C LEU A 376 13.00 -16.73 -1.46
N GLN A 377 13.20 -17.96 -1.93
CA GLN A 377 13.54 -18.27 -3.31
C GLN A 377 12.37 -17.94 -4.25
N ILE A 378 11.13 -18.17 -3.81
CA ILE A 378 9.94 -17.73 -4.53
C ILE A 378 9.98 -16.21 -4.73
N ARG A 379 10.31 -15.43 -3.70
CA ARG A 379 10.45 -13.97 -3.84
C ARG A 379 11.59 -13.59 -4.80
N TRP A 380 12.71 -14.32 -4.83
CA TRP A 380 13.77 -14.09 -5.83
C TRP A 380 13.29 -14.31 -7.27
N VAL A 381 12.53 -15.39 -7.49
CA VAL A 381 11.92 -15.68 -8.79
C VAL A 381 10.90 -14.59 -9.15
N LEU A 382 10.06 -14.15 -8.21
CA LEU A 382 9.11 -13.07 -8.44
C LEU A 382 9.81 -11.75 -8.82
N VAL A 383 10.90 -11.38 -8.15
CA VAL A 383 11.72 -10.22 -8.52
C VAL A 383 12.22 -10.34 -9.96
N ALA A 384 12.80 -11.49 -10.32
CA ALA A 384 13.30 -11.75 -11.67
C ALA A 384 12.18 -11.68 -12.71
N CYS A 385 11.02 -12.28 -12.43
CA CYS A 385 9.86 -12.24 -13.33
C CYS A 385 9.33 -10.82 -13.52
N ILE A 386 9.19 -10.03 -12.44
CA ILE A 386 8.71 -8.64 -12.54
C ILE A 386 9.66 -7.80 -13.41
N LEU A 387 10.97 -7.89 -13.17
CA LEU A 387 11.96 -7.14 -13.95
C LEU A 387 12.05 -7.62 -15.40
N ALA A 388 11.94 -8.92 -15.65
CA ALA A 388 11.90 -9.47 -17.00
C ALA A 388 10.64 -9.00 -17.77
N CYS A 389 9.47 -8.99 -17.12
CA CYS A 389 8.24 -8.46 -17.69
C CYS A 389 8.34 -6.95 -17.96
N SER A 390 8.96 -6.18 -17.06
CA SER A 390 9.21 -4.76 -17.27
C SER A 390 10.19 -4.49 -18.41
N TYR A 391 11.23 -5.30 -18.56
CA TYR A 391 12.16 -5.22 -19.69
C TYR A 391 11.47 -5.56 -21.00
N TRP A 392 10.63 -6.61 -21.02
CA TRP A 392 9.83 -6.93 -22.18
C TRP A 392 8.86 -5.79 -22.55
N PHE A 393 8.18 -5.21 -21.56
CA PHE A 393 7.33 -4.04 -21.78
C PHE A 393 8.12 -2.83 -22.32
N GLU A 394 9.32 -2.59 -21.81
CA GLU A 394 10.19 -1.50 -22.30
C GLU A 394 10.52 -1.67 -23.78
N ARG A 395 10.88 -2.88 -24.20
CA ARG A 395 11.21 -3.21 -25.59
C ARG A 395 10.03 -3.07 -26.55
N GLU A 396 8.83 -3.45 -26.12
CA GLU A 396 7.62 -3.34 -26.95
C GLU A 396 7.10 -1.89 -27.07
N PHE A 397 7.43 -1.01 -26.11
CA PHE A 397 6.92 0.36 -26.04
C PHE A 397 8.02 1.44 -26.19
N SER A 398 9.22 1.09 -26.68
CA SER A 398 10.39 2.00 -26.72
C SER A 398 10.23 3.18 -27.69
N ASP A 399 9.53 3.00 -28.81
CA ASP A 399 9.64 3.90 -29.96
C ASP A 399 8.61 5.04 -29.99
N SER A 400 7.58 5.02 -29.13
CA SER A 400 6.38 5.86 -29.33
C SER A 400 6.00 6.78 -28.16
N TYR A 401 6.71 6.74 -27.02
CA TYR A 401 6.29 7.46 -25.82
C TYR A 401 7.41 8.21 -25.10
N ILE A 402 7.15 9.50 -24.83
CA ILE A 402 7.88 10.34 -23.87
C ILE A 402 7.81 9.67 -22.49
N LEU A 403 8.91 9.71 -21.72
CA LEU A 403 9.01 9.07 -20.40
C LEU A 403 7.81 9.41 -19.48
N VAL A 404 7.27 10.62 -19.63
CA VAL A 404 6.14 11.15 -18.86
C VAL A 404 4.83 10.39 -19.07
N ALA A 405 4.49 10.03 -20.30
CA ALA A 405 3.21 9.39 -20.60
C ALA A 405 3.09 8.01 -19.92
N ILE A 406 4.15 7.21 -19.98
CA ILE A 406 4.24 5.90 -19.31
C ILE A 406 4.18 6.06 -17.79
N GLY A 407 4.79 7.13 -17.26
CA GLY A 407 4.67 7.50 -15.85
C GLY A 407 3.24 7.74 -15.42
N LEU A 408 2.52 8.62 -16.13
CA LEU A 408 1.16 8.98 -15.79
C LEU A 408 0.20 7.79 -15.86
N LEU A 409 0.36 6.89 -16.83
CA LEU A 409 -0.40 5.62 -16.92
C LEU A 409 -0.43 4.89 -15.57
N SER A 410 0.74 4.81 -14.92
CA SER A 410 0.93 4.09 -13.67
C SER A 410 0.36 4.84 -12.47
N PHE A 411 0.43 6.18 -12.48
CA PHE A 411 -0.16 7.00 -11.42
C PHE A 411 -1.70 6.90 -11.42
N VAL A 412 -2.34 6.83 -12.60
CA VAL A 412 -3.81 6.66 -12.70
C VAL A 412 -4.24 5.29 -12.19
N ALA A 413 -3.45 4.24 -12.40
CA ALA A 413 -3.73 2.91 -11.86
C ALA A 413 -3.70 2.91 -10.32
N ILE A 414 -2.72 3.59 -9.72
CA ILE A 414 -2.56 3.66 -8.26
C ILE A 414 -3.55 4.62 -7.60
N LEU A 415 -4.02 5.63 -8.34
CA LEU A 415 -5.11 6.51 -7.90
C LEU A 415 -6.37 5.72 -7.50
N GLN A 416 -6.57 4.52 -8.06
CA GLN A 416 -7.72 3.68 -7.72
C GLN A 416 -7.74 3.24 -6.26
N PHE A 417 -6.61 3.28 -5.56
CA PHE A 417 -6.57 3.00 -4.12
C PHE A 417 -7.09 4.15 -3.26
N ALA A 418 -7.18 5.37 -3.81
CA ALA A 418 -7.48 6.57 -3.03
C ALA A 418 -8.84 6.53 -2.32
N PRO A 419 -9.96 6.16 -2.98
CA PRO A 419 -11.26 6.11 -2.30
C PRO A 419 -11.29 5.09 -1.16
N ALA A 420 -10.68 3.92 -1.34
CA ALA A 420 -10.60 2.87 -0.31
C ALA A 420 -9.68 3.27 0.86
N VAL A 421 -8.53 3.89 0.60
CA VAL A 421 -7.61 4.30 1.67
C VAL A 421 -8.14 5.50 2.45
N PHE A 422 -8.45 6.60 1.76
CA PHE A 422 -8.90 7.82 2.43
C PHE A 422 -10.32 7.67 2.98
N GLY A 423 -11.21 7.02 2.23
CA GLY A 423 -12.55 6.68 2.72
C GLY A 423 -12.49 5.74 3.93
N GLY A 424 -11.61 4.74 3.92
CA GLY A 424 -11.40 3.83 5.05
C GLY A 424 -10.91 4.55 6.32
N MET A 425 -10.05 5.55 6.19
CA MET A 425 -9.49 6.32 7.31
C MET A 425 -10.42 7.39 7.87
N PHE A 426 -11.22 8.04 7.04
CA PHE A 426 -12.01 9.21 7.43
C PHE A 426 -13.52 8.95 7.48
N TRP A 427 -14.01 7.86 6.88
CA TRP A 427 -15.43 7.55 6.82
C TRP A 427 -15.76 6.19 7.48
N GLN A 428 -16.48 6.24 8.59
CA GLN A 428 -16.85 5.06 9.38
C GLN A 428 -17.78 4.09 8.63
N ARG A 429 -18.62 4.60 7.71
CA ARG A 429 -19.58 3.78 6.97
C ARG A 429 -18.97 3.01 5.79
N GLY A 430 -17.70 3.24 5.46
CA GLY A 430 -17.01 2.48 4.42
C GLY A 430 -16.94 0.99 4.76
N ASN A 431 -17.34 0.13 3.82
CA ASN A 431 -17.35 -1.32 4.02
C ASN A 431 -16.63 -2.08 2.88
N SER A 432 -16.45 -3.38 3.10
CA SER A 432 -15.69 -4.28 2.23
C SER A 432 -16.32 -4.48 0.84
N ALA A 433 -17.66 -4.50 0.75
CA ALA A 433 -18.37 -4.61 -0.53
C ALA A 433 -18.18 -3.35 -1.39
N GLY A 434 -18.31 -2.17 -0.79
CA GLY A 434 -18.02 -0.89 -1.45
C GLY A 434 -16.57 -0.80 -1.90
N ALA A 435 -15.61 -1.15 -1.03
CA ALA A 435 -14.18 -1.14 -1.38
C ALA A 435 -13.87 -2.06 -2.57
N PHE A 436 -14.38 -3.29 -2.57
CA PHE A 436 -14.18 -4.23 -3.66
C PHE A 436 -14.81 -3.75 -4.97
N ALA A 437 -16.06 -3.28 -4.93
CA ALA A 437 -16.76 -2.78 -6.12
C ALA A 437 -16.11 -1.52 -6.71
N GLY A 438 -15.71 -0.57 -5.85
CA GLY A 438 -15.02 0.66 -6.26
C GLY A 438 -13.67 0.39 -6.92
N LEU A 439 -12.83 -0.44 -6.28
CA LEU A 439 -11.52 -0.84 -6.82
C LEU A 439 -11.65 -1.52 -8.19
N LEU A 440 -12.60 -2.45 -8.30
CA LEU A 440 -12.83 -3.21 -9.52
C LEU A 440 -13.37 -2.32 -10.65
N ALA A 441 -14.37 -1.48 -10.37
CA ALA A 441 -14.91 -0.54 -11.35
C ALA A 441 -13.85 0.47 -11.83
N GLY A 442 -13.11 1.07 -10.89
CA GLY A 442 -12.02 2.01 -11.20
C GLY A 442 -10.93 1.38 -12.06
N PHE A 443 -10.51 0.16 -11.72
CA PHE A 443 -9.50 -0.58 -12.48
C PHE A 443 -9.97 -0.92 -13.90
N PHE A 444 -11.21 -1.42 -14.07
CA PHE A 444 -11.73 -1.73 -15.40
C PHE A 444 -11.90 -0.48 -16.28
N VAL A 445 -12.37 0.63 -15.71
CA VAL A 445 -12.47 1.90 -16.44
C VAL A 445 -11.09 2.41 -16.83
N TRP A 446 -10.06 2.24 -15.99
CA TRP A 446 -8.68 2.62 -16.32
C TRP A 446 -8.12 1.75 -17.45
N CYS A 447 -8.33 0.43 -17.34
CA CYS A 447 -7.97 -0.52 -18.40
C CYS A 447 -8.60 -0.10 -19.73
N TYR A 448 -9.87 0.29 -19.70
CA TYR A 448 -10.61 0.68 -20.89
C TYR A 448 -10.20 2.03 -21.47
N THR A 449 -10.09 3.06 -20.64
CA THR A 449 -9.93 4.47 -21.07
C THR A 449 -8.48 4.88 -21.29
N LEU A 450 -7.49 4.13 -20.77
CA LEU A 450 -6.09 4.54 -20.85
C LEU A 450 -5.13 3.40 -21.22
N ALA A 451 -5.24 2.24 -20.56
CA ALA A 451 -4.35 1.12 -20.87
C ALA A 451 -4.61 0.59 -22.29
N LEU A 452 -5.87 0.26 -22.61
CA LEU A 452 -6.28 -0.27 -23.91
C LEU A 452 -5.91 0.66 -25.09
N PRO A 453 -6.16 1.98 -25.05
CA PRO A 453 -5.68 2.91 -26.07
C PRO A 453 -4.17 2.87 -26.28
N THR A 454 -3.40 2.67 -25.21
CA THR A 454 -1.94 2.58 -25.28
C THR A 454 -1.50 1.34 -26.08
N PHE A 455 -2.18 0.20 -25.89
CA PHE A 455 -1.94 -1.01 -26.70
C PHE A 455 -2.44 -0.87 -28.16
N ILE A 456 -3.59 -0.23 -28.38
CA ILE A 456 -4.11 0.00 -29.74
C ILE A 456 -3.15 0.91 -30.53
N LYS A 457 -2.64 1.98 -29.92
CA LYS A 457 -1.67 2.91 -30.54
C LYS A 457 -0.34 2.23 -30.90
N GLN A 458 0.00 1.12 -30.23
CA GLN A 458 1.14 0.27 -30.60
C GLN A 458 0.83 -0.76 -31.70
N GLY A 459 -0.39 -0.79 -32.24
CA GLY A 459 -0.77 -1.68 -33.32
C GLY A 459 -1.15 -3.10 -32.90
N TRP A 460 -1.35 -3.35 -31.60
CA TRP A 460 -1.73 -4.68 -31.09
C TRP A 460 -3.18 -5.05 -31.42
N LEU A 461 -4.03 -4.05 -31.62
CA LEU A 461 -5.48 -4.19 -31.80
C LEU A 461 -5.97 -3.24 -32.89
N ASN A 462 -7.17 -3.50 -33.42
CA ASN A 462 -7.73 -2.69 -34.50
C ASN A 462 -7.92 -1.21 -34.05
N PRO A 463 -7.34 -0.22 -34.77
CA PRO A 463 -7.52 1.20 -34.48
C PRO A 463 -8.97 1.68 -34.54
N ASP A 464 -9.87 0.96 -35.23
CA ASP A 464 -11.30 1.30 -35.33
C ASP A 464 -11.98 1.39 -33.95
N ILE A 465 -11.48 0.65 -32.96
CA ILE A 465 -11.99 0.70 -31.59
C ILE A 465 -11.82 2.12 -30.98
N LEU A 466 -10.77 2.85 -31.36
CA LEU A 466 -10.56 4.22 -30.90
C LEU A 466 -11.40 5.23 -31.68
N SER A 467 -11.54 5.05 -32.99
CA SER A 467 -12.19 6.02 -33.87
C SER A 467 -13.71 5.90 -33.87
N LEU A 468 -14.26 4.68 -33.88
CA LEU A 468 -15.68 4.38 -33.96
C LEU A 468 -16.27 3.90 -32.63
N GLY A 469 -15.42 3.43 -31.70
CA GLY A 469 -15.85 2.73 -30.49
C GLY A 469 -16.09 1.23 -30.74
N PRO A 470 -16.13 0.39 -29.69
CA PRO A 470 -16.42 -1.02 -29.86
C PRO A 470 -17.81 -1.22 -30.46
N TRP A 471 -17.90 -2.16 -31.41
CA TRP A 471 -19.11 -2.44 -32.20
C TRP A 471 -19.69 -1.20 -32.92
N GLU A 472 -18.83 -0.25 -33.27
CA GLU A 472 -19.20 1.00 -33.96
C GLU A 472 -20.11 1.93 -33.12
N VAL A 473 -20.15 1.73 -31.80
CA VAL A 473 -20.90 2.60 -30.89
C VAL A 473 -20.04 3.79 -30.47
N SER A 474 -20.30 4.96 -31.06
CA SER A 474 -19.55 6.19 -30.83
C SER A 474 -19.51 6.65 -29.37
N LEU A 475 -20.56 6.33 -28.60
CA LEU A 475 -20.67 6.65 -27.17
C LEU A 475 -19.66 5.86 -26.30
N LEU A 476 -19.16 4.74 -26.81
CA LEU A 476 -18.22 3.87 -26.11
C LEU A 476 -16.77 4.14 -26.50
N LYS A 477 -16.43 5.20 -27.22
CA LYS A 477 -15.01 5.49 -27.55
C LYS A 477 -14.15 5.56 -26.28
N PRO A 478 -13.03 4.82 -26.18
CA PRO A 478 -12.17 4.82 -24.99
C PRO A 478 -11.67 6.19 -24.53
N GLU A 479 -11.28 7.07 -25.45
CA GLU A 479 -10.75 8.41 -25.14
C GLU A 479 -11.85 9.51 -25.15
N ALA A 480 -13.10 9.13 -25.45
CA ALA A 480 -14.26 10.01 -25.50
C ALA A 480 -15.51 9.31 -24.94
N LEU A 481 -15.34 8.62 -23.81
CA LEU A 481 -16.38 7.82 -23.19
C LEU A 481 -17.60 8.69 -22.85
N LEU A 482 -18.79 8.20 -23.21
CA LEU A 482 -20.07 8.90 -23.12
C LEU A 482 -20.14 10.23 -23.91
N GLY A 483 -19.30 10.37 -24.96
CA GLY A 483 -19.29 11.56 -25.83
C GLY A 483 -18.56 12.75 -25.23
N LEU A 484 -17.82 12.58 -24.13
CA LEU A 484 -17.02 13.63 -23.50
C LEU A 484 -15.70 13.83 -24.27
N GLU A 485 -15.77 14.61 -25.34
CA GLU A 485 -14.62 14.96 -26.18
C GLU A 485 -13.87 16.20 -25.67
N GLY A 486 -12.64 16.40 -26.17
CA GLY A 486 -11.86 17.62 -25.91
C GLY A 486 -11.01 17.59 -24.63
N LEU A 487 -11.00 16.50 -23.86
CA LEU A 487 -10.07 16.32 -22.74
C LEU A 487 -8.79 15.60 -23.18
N ASN A 488 -7.67 15.88 -22.49
CA ASN A 488 -6.47 15.05 -22.62
C ASN A 488 -6.79 13.60 -22.18
N PRO A 489 -6.28 12.54 -22.85
CA PRO A 489 -6.58 11.15 -22.51
C PRO A 489 -6.34 10.79 -21.03
N VAL A 490 -5.27 11.34 -20.42
CA VAL A 490 -4.99 11.11 -18.99
C VAL A 490 -6.05 11.77 -18.12
N THR A 491 -6.40 13.03 -18.39
CA THR A 491 -7.46 13.76 -17.68
C THR A 491 -8.81 13.04 -17.81
N HIS A 492 -9.15 12.59 -19.01
CA HIS A 492 -10.38 11.84 -19.29
C HIS A 492 -10.45 10.56 -18.46
N SER A 493 -9.37 9.79 -18.42
CA SER A 493 -9.29 8.57 -17.62
C SER A 493 -9.37 8.85 -16.12
N VAL A 494 -8.67 9.88 -15.61
CA VAL A 494 -8.74 10.26 -14.19
C VAL A 494 -10.15 10.62 -13.78
N PHE A 495 -10.86 11.41 -14.60
CA PHE A 495 -12.24 11.79 -14.33
C PHE A 495 -13.16 10.57 -14.21
N TRP A 496 -13.20 9.71 -15.23
CA TRP A 496 -14.11 8.57 -15.23
C TRP A 496 -13.76 7.53 -14.18
N THR A 497 -12.47 7.20 -14.04
CA THR A 497 -12.04 6.18 -13.08
C THR A 497 -12.35 6.60 -11.65
N LEU A 498 -12.08 7.87 -11.28
CA LEU A 498 -12.45 8.37 -9.96
C LEU A 498 -13.96 8.43 -9.75
N LEU A 499 -14.73 8.86 -10.76
CA LEU A 499 -16.18 8.93 -10.68
C LEU A 499 -16.79 7.55 -10.42
N PHE A 500 -16.42 6.55 -11.21
CA PHE A 500 -16.90 5.19 -11.06
C PHE A 500 -16.38 4.54 -9.78
N ASN A 501 -15.09 4.67 -9.46
CA ASN A 501 -14.52 4.10 -8.24
C ASN A 501 -15.17 4.67 -6.98
N THR A 502 -15.23 5.99 -6.87
CA THR A 502 -15.83 6.66 -5.71
C THR A 502 -17.34 6.42 -5.65
N GLY A 503 -18.04 6.45 -6.78
CA GLY A 503 -19.47 6.18 -6.86
C GLY A 503 -19.82 4.78 -6.38
N PHE A 504 -19.14 3.75 -6.90
CA PHE A 504 -19.34 2.36 -6.47
C PHE A 504 -18.88 2.12 -5.02
N TYR A 505 -17.81 2.78 -4.58
CA TYR A 505 -17.38 2.75 -3.19
C TYR A 505 -18.45 3.29 -2.24
N ILE A 506 -19.01 4.46 -2.53
CA ILE A 506 -20.04 5.10 -1.70
C ILE A 506 -21.35 4.29 -1.76
N LEU A 507 -21.85 3.98 -2.95
CA LEU A 507 -23.12 3.27 -3.12
C LEU A 507 -23.05 1.86 -2.51
N GLY A 508 -21.98 1.11 -2.77
CA GLY A 508 -21.77 -0.20 -2.16
C GLY A 508 -21.66 -0.12 -0.63
N SER A 509 -21.01 0.94 -0.12
CA SER A 509 -20.90 1.17 1.32
C SER A 509 -22.24 1.51 2.00
N LEU A 510 -23.15 2.20 1.29
CA LEU A 510 -24.46 2.58 1.81
C LEU A 510 -25.50 1.47 1.70
N ILE A 511 -25.45 0.66 0.64
CA ILE A 511 -26.43 -0.40 0.39
C ILE A 511 -26.12 -1.63 1.25
N TYR A 512 -24.84 -1.99 1.36
CA TYR A 512 -24.44 -3.21 2.07
C TYR A 512 -24.32 -2.96 3.59
N HIS A 513 -24.94 -3.83 4.40
CA HIS A 513 -24.84 -3.75 5.85
C HIS A 513 -23.69 -4.67 6.33
N PRO A 514 -22.62 -4.12 6.92
CA PRO A 514 -21.45 -4.90 7.32
C PRO A 514 -21.79 -5.89 8.46
N HIS A 515 -21.17 -7.07 8.39
CA HIS A 515 -21.28 -8.13 9.40
C HIS A 515 -20.69 -7.69 10.75
N LYS A 516 -21.05 -8.36 11.85
CA LYS A 516 -20.59 -7.97 13.21
C LYS A 516 -19.05 -7.85 13.30
N ASP A 517 -18.33 -8.83 12.76
CA ASP A 517 -16.86 -8.87 12.80
C ASP A 517 -16.21 -7.69 12.07
N GLU A 518 -16.81 -7.25 10.95
CA GLU A 518 -16.33 -6.10 10.20
C GLU A 518 -16.58 -4.79 10.95
N ARG A 519 -17.68 -4.70 11.70
CA ARG A 519 -17.96 -3.53 12.56
C ARG A 519 -16.98 -3.44 13.71
N THR A 520 -16.72 -4.56 14.40
CA THR A 520 -15.72 -4.62 15.48
C THR A 520 -14.34 -4.21 14.98
N LEU A 521 -13.89 -4.79 13.87
CA LEU A 521 -12.60 -4.45 13.27
C LEU A 521 -12.55 -2.98 12.80
N THR A 522 -13.65 -2.44 12.29
CA THR A 522 -13.74 -1.02 11.93
C THR A 522 -13.57 -0.14 13.17
N THR A 523 -14.22 -0.49 14.28
CA THR A 523 -14.08 0.26 15.54
C THR A 523 -12.64 0.18 16.06
N GLU A 524 -12.01 -1.00 16.04
CA GLU A 524 -10.60 -1.17 16.43
C GLU A 524 -9.66 -0.38 15.52
N PHE A 525 -9.87 -0.44 14.20
CA PHE A 525 -9.09 0.33 13.23
C PHE A 525 -9.23 1.83 13.48
N MET A 526 -10.46 2.32 13.70
CA MET A 526 -10.71 3.72 13.99
C MET A 526 -10.16 4.15 15.36
N ALA A 527 -10.16 3.27 16.36
CA ALA A 527 -9.53 3.53 17.64
C ALA A 527 -8.00 3.65 17.48
N ALA A 528 -7.38 2.78 16.67
CA ALA A 528 -5.93 2.82 16.40
C ALA A 528 -5.48 4.09 15.66
N LEU A 529 -6.38 4.81 14.97
CA LEU A 529 -6.09 6.10 14.33
C LEU A 529 -5.87 7.23 15.34
N HIS A 530 -6.39 7.09 16.55
CA HIS A 530 -6.27 8.04 17.63
C HIS A 530 -5.38 7.42 18.71
N PRO A 531 -4.07 7.67 18.69
CA PRO A 531 -3.20 7.20 19.76
C PRO A 531 -3.63 7.88 21.05
N VAL A 532 -4.47 7.21 21.82
CA VAL A 532 -4.58 7.46 23.25
C VAL A 532 -3.20 7.13 23.79
N ASN A 533 -2.57 8.08 24.49
CA ASN A 533 -1.37 7.78 25.27
C ASN A 533 -1.72 6.59 26.16
N SER A 534 -1.28 5.39 25.79
CA SER A 534 -1.33 4.21 26.66
C SER A 534 -0.23 4.34 27.72
N ASN A 535 -0.27 5.44 28.47
CA ASN A 535 0.21 5.50 29.85
C ASN A 535 -0.88 4.95 30.79
N LEU A 536 -1.81 4.15 30.27
CA LEU A 536 -2.57 3.23 31.09
C LEU A 536 -1.60 2.16 31.58
N LYS A 537 -0.91 2.47 32.69
CA LYS A 537 -0.43 1.45 33.61
C LYS A 537 -1.60 0.49 33.81
N ALA A 538 -1.43 -0.77 33.45
CA ALA A 538 -2.37 -1.82 33.78
C ALA A 538 -2.68 -1.68 35.28
N ARG A 539 -3.92 -1.31 35.61
CA ARG A 539 -4.37 -1.38 37.00
C ARG A 539 -4.53 -2.86 37.28
N PRO A 540 -3.90 -3.40 38.34
CA PRO A 540 -4.15 -4.76 38.77
C PRO A 540 -5.56 -4.79 39.35
N THR A 541 -6.55 -5.16 38.54
CA THR A 541 -7.84 -5.60 39.07
C THR A 541 -7.72 -7.08 39.33
N GLY A 542 -7.48 -7.41 40.60
CA GLY A 542 -7.23 -8.76 41.09
C GLY A 542 -8.33 -9.74 40.69
N LEU A 543 -7.89 -10.83 40.08
CA LEU A 543 -8.51 -12.16 40.08
C LEU A 543 -7.34 -13.10 40.39
N ASP A 544 -7.48 -13.98 41.37
CA ASP A 544 -6.38 -14.82 41.89
C ASP A 544 -5.66 -15.58 40.75
N ALA A 545 -4.33 -15.66 40.82
CA ALA A 545 -3.52 -16.38 39.85
C ALA A 545 -3.68 -17.89 40.04
N TYR A 546 -4.33 -18.57 39.08
CA TYR A 546 -4.56 -20.03 39.12
C TYR A 546 -4.12 -20.75 37.85
N ILE A 547 -3.74 -20.04 36.79
CA ILE A 547 -3.44 -20.63 35.48
C ILE A 547 -1.96 -21.01 35.44
N PRO A 548 -1.58 -22.29 35.28
CA PRO A 548 -0.17 -22.70 35.32
C PRO A 548 0.62 -22.14 34.13
N LEU A 549 1.62 -21.30 34.42
CA LEU A 549 2.37 -20.56 33.41
C LEU A 549 3.22 -21.48 32.52
N ASN A 550 3.82 -22.52 33.11
CA ASN A 550 4.72 -23.47 32.42
C ASN A 550 4.04 -24.19 31.24
N VAL A 551 2.76 -24.56 31.37
CA VAL A 551 1.99 -25.22 30.31
C VAL A 551 1.76 -24.26 29.14
N LYS A 552 1.44 -22.99 29.44
CA LYS A 552 1.16 -21.97 28.41
C LYS A 552 2.42 -21.48 27.70
N LEU A 553 3.56 -21.43 28.39
CA LEU A 553 4.86 -21.15 27.75
C LEU A 553 5.24 -22.25 26.76
N ASP A 554 5.00 -23.52 27.09
CA ASP A 554 5.31 -24.64 26.20
C ASP A 554 4.36 -24.70 24.98
N GLU A 555 3.06 -24.46 25.18
CA GLU A 555 2.09 -24.29 24.09
C GLU A 555 2.50 -23.15 23.13
N ALA A 556 2.89 -22.00 23.68
CA ALA A 556 3.31 -20.83 22.91
C ALA A 556 4.63 -21.07 22.14
N GLN A 557 5.59 -21.74 22.77
CA GLN A 557 6.86 -22.08 22.13
C GLN A 557 6.65 -23.09 20.99
N ASN A 558 5.80 -24.10 21.20
CA ASN A 558 5.43 -25.08 20.17
C ASN A 558 4.69 -24.44 19.00
N LEU A 559 3.80 -23.48 19.26
CA LEU A 559 3.13 -22.71 18.22
C LEU A 559 4.13 -21.87 17.42
N LEU A 560 4.97 -21.08 18.09
CA LEU A 560 5.96 -20.23 17.41
C LEU A 560 7.02 -21.05 16.66
N ALA A 561 7.42 -22.22 17.17
CA ALA A 561 8.39 -23.10 16.52
C ALA A 561 7.89 -23.67 15.17
N GLN A 562 6.59 -23.62 14.88
CA GLN A 562 6.04 -23.96 13.57
C GLN A 562 6.27 -22.87 12.51
N TYR A 563 6.62 -21.65 12.94
CA TYR A 563 6.74 -20.46 12.09
C TYR A 563 8.11 -19.77 12.18
N LEU A 564 8.82 -19.95 13.30
CA LEU A 564 10.11 -19.37 13.63
C LEU A 564 11.12 -20.46 13.96
N THR A 565 12.42 -20.16 13.84
CA THR A 565 13.50 -21.04 14.32
C THR A 565 13.36 -21.25 15.84
N ASN A 566 13.65 -22.46 16.33
CA ASN A 566 13.51 -22.82 17.76
C ASN A 566 14.16 -21.81 18.73
N ASP A 567 15.33 -21.27 18.38
CA ASP A 567 16.02 -20.28 19.21
C ASP A 567 15.24 -18.95 19.30
N LYS A 568 14.75 -18.45 18.15
CA LYS A 568 13.92 -17.23 18.10
C LYS A 568 12.55 -17.42 18.75
N ALA A 569 11.95 -18.61 18.62
CA ALA A 569 10.70 -18.94 19.28
C ALA A 569 10.85 -18.88 20.81
N ARG A 570 11.93 -19.48 21.34
CA ARG A 570 12.25 -19.45 22.77
C ARG A 570 12.57 -18.04 23.27
N GLU A 571 13.37 -17.28 22.51
CA GLU A 571 13.68 -15.88 22.82
C GLU A 571 12.41 -15.02 22.86
N SER A 572 11.52 -15.15 21.87
CA SER A 572 10.29 -14.38 21.79
C SER A 572 9.33 -14.68 22.94
N VAL A 573 9.15 -15.96 23.30
CA VAL A 573 8.33 -16.35 24.46
C VAL A 573 8.93 -15.81 25.75
N TYR A 574 10.26 -15.85 25.88
CA TYR A 574 10.96 -15.30 27.04
C TYR A 574 10.79 -13.78 27.15
N THR A 575 10.95 -13.04 26.06
CA THR A 575 10.72 -11.59 26.02
C THR A 575 9.28 -11.22 26.36
N ILE A 576 8.29 -11.97 25.86
CA ILE A 576 6.88 -11.74 26.22
C ILE A 576 6.67 -11.95 27.73
N ALA A 577 7.23 -13.02 28.30
CA ALA A 577 7.13 -13.30 29.73
C ALA A 577 7.87 -12.26 30.60
N GLU A 578 8.97 -11.70 30.10
CA GLU A 578 9.72 -10.62 30.73
C GLU A 578 8.95 -9.29 30.72
N ASP A 579 8.40 -8.92 29.56
CA ASP A 579 7.60 -7.70 29.37
C ASP A 579 6.36 -7.69 30.26
N LEU A 580 5.75 -8.87 30.47
CA LEU A 580 4.62 -9.06 31.39
C LEU A 580 5.02 -9.20 32.87
N GLN A 581 6.32 -9.23 33.18
CA GLN A 581 6.86 -9.41 34.54
C GLN A 581 6.38 -10.70 35.24
N VAL A 582 6.05 -11.73 34.46
CA VAL A 582 5.58 -13.03 34.96
C VAL A 582 6.71 -14.06 35.09
N LEU A 583 7.94 -13.70 34.71
CA LEU A 583 9.14 -14.52 34.87
C LEU A 583 9.34 -14.92 36.35
N GLY A 584 9.18 -16.21 36.65
CA GLY A 584 9.34 -16.77 37.99
C GLY A 584 8.02 -17.02 38.74
N GLN A 585 6.86 -16.70 38.15
CA GLN A 585 5.56 -17.05 38.73
C GLN A 585 5.13 -18.46 38.33
N ALA A 586 4.55 -19.22 39.27
CA ALA A 586 4.01 -20.55 38.99
C ALA A 586 2.64 -20.48 38.29
N HIS A 587 1.86 -19.42 38.60
CA HIS A 587 0.53 -19.20 38.07
C HIS A 587 0.38 -17.77 37.59
N ILE A 588 -0.43 -17.55 36.55
CA ILE A 588 -0.82 -16.23 36.04
C ILE A 588 -2.34 -16.04 36.16
N THR A 589 -2.76 -14.78 36.11
CA THR A 589 -4.16 -14.38 36.07
C THR A 589 -4.74 -14.50 34.66
N ILE A 590 -6.08 -14.48 34.56
CA ILE A 590 -6.77 -14.50 33.26
C ILE A 590 -6.50 -13.26 32.39
N ILE A 591 -6.21 -12.11 33.03
CA ILE A 591 -5.88 -10.86 32.35
C ILE A 591 -4.46 -10.95 31.75
N GLU A 592 -3.51 -11.46 32.52
CA GLU A 592 -2.14 -11.71 32.05
C GLU A 592 -2.12 -12.78 30.96
N LEU A 593 -2.96 -13.80 31.04
CA LEU A 593 -3.11 -14.80 29.96
C LEU A 593 -3.63 -14.16 28.67
N MET A 594 -4.64 -13.28 28.77
CA MET A 594 -5.20 -12.58 27.61
C MET A 594 -4.16 -11.66 26.96
N GLU A 595 -3.41 -10.90 27.74
CA GLU A 595 -2.30 -10.08 27.24
C GLU A 595 -1.15 -10.94 26.68
N PHE A 596 -0.85 -12.08 27.30
CA PHE A 596 0.13 -13.04 26.80
C PHE A 596 -0.26 -13.58 25.42
N HIS A 597 -1.52 -14.00 25.23
CA HIS A 597 -2.02 -14.44 23.93
C HIS A 597 -2.05 -13.30 22.91
N ARG A 598 -2.43 -12.08 23.32
CA ARG A 598 -2.40 -10.90 22.45
C ARG A 598 -0.98 -10.60 21.96
N MET A 599 0.01 -10.61 22.86
CA MET A 599 1.41 -10.41 22.51
C MET A 599 1.97 -11.55 21.66
N LEU A 600 1.57 -12.79 21.94
CA LEU A 600 1.94 -13.95 21.13
C LEU A 600 1.38 -13.85 19.70
N GLU A 601 0.10 -13.49 19.56
CA GLU A 601 -0.53 -13.21 18.27
C GLU A 601 0.21 -12.09 17.54
N HIS A 602 0.63 -11.07 18.28
CA HIS A 602 1.34 -9.91 17.76
C HIS A 602 2.75 -10.24 17.25
N VAL A 603 3.45 -11.20 17.87
CA VAL A 603 4.71 -11.74 17.36
C VAL A 603 4.48 -12.60 16.12
N LEU A 604 3.48 -13.48 16.16
CA LEU A 604 3.13 -14.35 15.03
C LEU A 604 2.68 -13.54 13.79
N ALA A 605 1.89 -12.48 14.01
CA ALA A 605 1.43 -11.56 12.98
C ALA A 605 2.58 -10.83 12.28
N GLY A 606 3.71 -10.61 12.97
CA GLY A 606 4.93 -10.07 12.37
C GLY A 606 5.49 -10.98 11.28
N SER A 607 5.45 -12.30 11.47
CA SER A 607 6.09 -13.25 10.56
C SER A 607 5.15 -13.82 9.50
N ILE A 608 3.85 -13.96 9.76
CA ILE A 608 2.87 -14.53 8.81
C ILE A 608 1.70 -13.62 8.44
N GLY A 609 1.67 -12.38 8.95
CA GLY A 609 0.55 -11.45 8.74
C GLY A 609 -0.60 -11.68 9.72
N ALA A 610 -1.32 -10.60 10.03
CA ALA A 610 -2.30 -10.58 11.13
C ALA A 610 -3.47 -11.55 10.95
N ALA A 611 -3.93 -11.78 9.71
CA ALA A 611 -5.03 -12.71 9.43
C ALA A 611 -4.64 -14.18 9.67
N SER A 612 -3.44 -14.58 9.22
CA SER A 612 -2.95 -15.95 9.37
C SER A 612 -2.52 -16.24 10.82
N ALA A 613 -1.99 -15.23 11.52
CA ALA A 613 -1.65 -15.33 12.94
C ALA A 613 -2.87 -15.60 13.83
N HIS A 614 -3.98 -14.90 13.60
CA HIS A 614 -5.22 -15.10 14.35
C HIS A 614 -5.74 -16.53 14.21
N ASN A 615 -5.83 -17.03 12.97
CA ASN A 615 -6.28 -18.40 12.69
C ASN A 615 -5.37 -19.46 13.31
N ALA A 616 -4.05 -19.27 13.25
CA ALA A 616 -3.08 -20.20 13.83
C ALA A 616 -3.22 -20.29 15.36
N LEU A 617 -3.52 -19.16 16.00
CA LEU A 617 -3.69 -19.08 17.45
C LEU A 617 -5.02 -19.69 17.90
N GLU A 618 -6.11 -19.44 17.18
CA GLU A 618 -7.44 -20.02 17.45
C GLU A 618 -7.48 -21.55 17.27
N GLN A 619 -6.70 -22.09 16.33
CA GLN A 619 -6.63 -23.54 16.11
C GLN A 619 -5.79 -24.29 17.15
N THR A 620 -4.80 -23.62 17.73
CA THR A 620 -3.79 -24.27 18.59
C THR A 620 -4.04 -24.04 20.07
N ILE A 621 -4.48 -22.83 20.44
CA ILE A 621 -4.68 -22.45 21.84
C ILE A 621 -6.13 -22.68 22.24
N LYS A 622 -6.35 -23.65 23.13
CA LYS A 622 -7.67 -23.96 23.70
C LYS A 622 -7.81 -23.32 25.08
N TYR A 623 -8.87 -22.54 25.27
CA TYR A 623 -9.28 -22.04 26.57
C TYR A 623 -10.05 -23.12 27.34
N SER A 624 -9.81 -23.24 28.65
CA SER A 624 -10.68 -24.06 29.52
C SER A 624 -12.07 -23.42 29.66
N GLU A 625 -13.10 -24.21 30.01
CA GLU A 625 -14.46 -23.68 30.23
C GLU A 625 -14.47 -22.56 31.29
N ARG A 626 -13.61 -22.69 32.31
CA ARG A 626 -13.44 -21.67 33.36
C ARG A 626 -12.80 -20.39 32.83
N GLU A 627 -11.75 -20.49 32.02
CA GLU A 627 -11.09 -19.34 31.38
C GLU A 627 -12.05 -18.60 30.45
N SER A 628 -12.82 -19.34 29.64
CA SER A 628 -13.81 -18.77 28.71
C SER A 628 -14.95 -18.03 29.44
N SER A 629 -15.39 -18.57 30.59
CA SER A 629 -16.41 -17.95 31.43
C SER A 629 -15.91 -16.68 32.10
N GLU A 630 -14.70 -16.69 32.65
CA GLU A 630 -14.08 -15.52 33.30
C GLU A 630 -13.73 -14.42 32.28
N LEU A 631 -13.31 -14.77 31.06
CA LEU A 631 -13.14 -13.82 29.96
C LEU A 631 -14.44 -13.10 29.60
N LYS A 632 -15.56 -13.83 29.53
CA LYS A 632 -16.89 -13.25 29.30
C LYS A 632 -17.31 -12.32 30.45
N ALA A 633 -17.03 -12.70 31.69
CA ALA A 633 -17.32 -11.88 32.87
C ALA A 633 -16.47 -10.60 32.93
N LEU A 634 -15.18 -10.68 32.61
CA LEU A 634 -14.28 -9.52 32.50
C LEU A 634 -14.73 -8.57 31.40
N TYR A 635 -15.11 -9.10 30.24
CA TYR A 635 -15.63 -8.30 29.13
C TYR A 635 -16.91 -7.55 29.51
N SER A 636 -17.83 -8.22 30.23
CA SER A 636 -19.04 -7.60 30.78
C SER A 636 -18.71 -6.50 31.81
N HIS A 637 -17.75 -6.72 32.70
CA HIS A 637 -17.30 -5.73 33.68
C HIS A 637 -16.61 -4.51 33.03
N ILE A 638 -15.77 -4.72 32.02
CA ILE A 638 -15.11 -3.64 31.27
C ILE A 638 -16.13 -2.83 30.48
N MET A 639 -17.12 -3.48 29.86
CA MET A 639 -18.24 -2.77 29.21
C MET A 639 -19.06 -1.94 30.19
N THR A 640 -19.25 -2.45 31.40
CA THR A 640 -19.98 -1.73 32.45
C THR A 640 -19.16 -0.55 32.98
N GLY A 641 -17.83 -0.68 33.09
CA GLY A 641 -16.91 0.38 33.51
C GLY A 641 -16.62 1.45 32.45
N LEU A 642 -16.65 1.10 31.16
CA LEU A 642 -16.57 2.07 30.07
C LEU A 642 -17.83 2.94 29.95
N GLY A 643 -18.97 2.45 30.45
CA GLY A 643 -20.20 3.23 30.57
C GLY A 643 -20.19 4.30 31.67
N SER A 644 -19.28 4.22 32.65
CA SER A 644 -19.19 5.16 33.78
C SER A 644 -18.05 6.18 33.68
N GLN A 645 -17.14 6.04 32.72
CA GLN A 645 -15.96 6.91 32.59
C GLN A 645 -16.14 8.16 31.70
N SER A 646 -17.33 8.43 31.17
CA SER A 646 -17.58 9.65 30.38
C SER A 646 -17.86 10.92 31.20
N VAL A 647 -17.71 10.91 32.53
CA VAL A 647 -18.07 12.07 33.39
C VAL A 647 -16.93 12.64 34.24
N VAL A 648 -15.72 12.08 34.25
CA VAL A 648 -14.67 12.61 35.15
C VAL A 648 -13.39 12.98 34.41
N GLN A 649 -13.30 14.24 33.99
CA GLN A 649 -12.03 14.99 33.99
C GLN A 649 -12.27 16.50 33.78
N GLN A 650 -12.21 17.26 34.88
CA GLN A 650 -11.38 18.46 35.01
C GLN A 650 -11.49 19.01 36.43
N GLU A 651 -10.47 18.71 37.25
CA GLU A 651 -10.12 19.52 38.41
C GLU A 651 -8.73 20.12 38.18
N ASP A 652 -8.57 21.31 38.77
CA ASP A 652 -7.42 22.21 38.88
C ASP A 652 -7.14 23.15 37.69
N THR A 653 -7.44 24.46 37.81
CA THR A 653 -6.61 25.44 38.57
C THR A 653 -7.28 26.84 38.65
N GLU A 654 -7.14 27.48 39.83
CA GLU A 654 -7.08 28.93 40.14
C GLU A 654 -8.32 29.86 40.21
N GLU A 655 -8.27 30.69 41.27
CA GLU A 655 -9.20 31.69 41.82
C GLU A 655 -9.44 32.90 40.89
N ASP A 656 -10.68 33.40 40.78
CA ASP A 656 -11.20 34.58 41.53
C ASP A 656 -12.53 35.11 40.93
N MET A 657 -13.36 35.77 41.76
CA MET A 657 -14.57 36.59 41.46
C MET A 657 -15.98 35.93 41.48
N LEU A 658 -16.70 36.10 42.60
CA LEU A 658 -18.17 35.98 42.78
C LEU A 658 -18.91 37.26 42.28
N PRO A 659 -20.27 37.35 42.19
CA PRO A 659 -21.32 36.40 42.57
C PRO A 659 -22.46 36.23 41.51
N ASN A 660 -22.80 34.99 41.13
CA ASN A 660 -24.17 34.54 40.76
C ASN A 660 -24.28 33.02 40.45
N GLY A 661 -23.29 32.20 40.84
CA GLY A 661 -23.15 30.80 40.37
C GLY A 661 -24.07 29.76 41.01
N PHE A 662 -24.75 30.04 42.12
CA PHE A 662 -25.53 29.03 42.84
C PHE A 662 -26.82 28.58 42.13
N GLY A 663 -27.41 29.42 41.27
CA GLY A 663 -28.61 29.07 40.49
C GLY A 663 -28.32 28.23 39.26
N MET A 664 -27.10 28.30 38.70
CA MET A 664 -26.72 27.55 37.49
C MET A 664 -26.25 26.14 37.84
N ILE A 665 -25.56 25.97 38.97
CA ILE A 665 -25.13 24.66 39.46
C ILE A 665 -26.35 23.81 39.86
N SER A 666 -27.33 24.38 40.55
CA SER A 666 -28.56 23.63 40.93
C SER A 666 -29.39 23.23 39.71
N ASN A 667 -29.42 24.06 38.66
CA ASN A 667 -30.14 23.76 37.43
C ASN A 667 -29.42 22.68 36.59
N LEU A 668 -28.07 22.71 36.56
CA LEU A 668 -27.26 21.65 35.95
C LEU A 668 -27.41 20.32 36.70
N GLN A 669 -27.45 20.36 38.03
CA GLN A 669 -27.61 19.16 38.86
C GLN A 669 -29.01 18.55 38.67
N SER A 670 -30.05 19.38 38.59
CA SER A 670 -31.40 18.93 38.24
C SER A 670 -31.49 18.35 36.81
N GLN A 671 -30.73 18.88 35.85
CA GLN A 671 -30.65 18.31 34.50
C GLN A 671 -29.92 16.96 34.48
N ILE A 672 -28.88 16.81 35.29
CA ILE A 672 -28.16 15.54 35.45
C ILE A 672 -29.09 14.47 36.04
N ASP A 673 -29.84 14.79 37.10
CA ASP A 673 -30.80 13.85 37.71
C ASP A 673 -31.92 13.44 36.72
N LEU A 674 -32.38 14.38 35.89
CA LEU A 674 -33.35 14.12 34.83
C LEU A 674 -32.77 13.19 33.75
N LEU A 675 -31.51 13.41 33.36
CA LEU A 675 -30.82 12.57 32.39
C LEU A 675 -30.56 11.17 32.94
N GLU A 676 -30.15 11.03 34.20
CA GLU A 676 -29.94 9.74 34.84
C GLU A 676 -31.25 8.92 34.92
N SER A 677 -32.35 9.56 35.31
CA SER A 677 -33.67 8.91 35.32
C SER A 677 -34.10 8.47 33.91
N THR A 678 -33.85 9.29 32.89
CA THR A 678 -34.13 8.95 31.48
C THR A 678 -33.30 7.76 31.01
N VAL A 679 -32.01 7.70 31.38
CA VAL A 679 -31.11 6.58 31.03
C VAL A 679 -31.56 5.28 31.70
N ILE A 680 -32.01 5.34 32.96
CA ILE A 680 -32.56 4.18 33.68
C ILE A 680 -33.84 3.67 33.00
N GLU A 681 -34.72 4.58 32.59
CA GLU A 681 -35.96 4.23 31.88
C GLU A 681 -35.68 3.60 30.51
N GLN A 682 -34.73 4.17 29.75
CA GLN A 682 -34.27 3.62 28.48
C GLN A 682 -33.63 2.24 28.64
N ARG A 683 -32.82 2.01 29.67
CA ARG A 683 -32.27 0.67 29.99
C ARG A 683 -33.38 -0.34 30.27
N LYS A 684 -34.37 0.01 31.10
CA LYS A 684 -35.52 -0.88 31.34
C LYS A 684 -36.28 -1.21 30.04
N SER A 685 -36.44 -0.23 29.15
CA SER A 685 -37.07 -0.48 27.85
C SER A 685 -36.24 -1.40 26.94
N LEU A 686 -34.91 -1.28 26.99
CA LEU A 686 -33.99 -2.13 26.24
C LEU A 686 -34.04 -3.56 26.75
N ASP A 687 -34.00 -3.78 28.07
CA ASP A 687 -34.11 -5.11 28.69
C ASP A 687 -35.45 -5.77 28.34
N ALA A 688 -36.54 -5.00 28.33
CA ALA A 688 -37.86 -5.50 27.93
C ALA A 688 -37.92 -5.86 26.44
N LEU A 689 -37.26 -5.09 25.57
CA LEU A 689 -37.15 -5.38 24.14
C LEU A 689 -36.27 -6.61 23.88
N GLU A 690 -35.18 -6.77 24.63
CA GLU A 690 -34.27 -7.91 24.52
C GLU A 690 -34.95 -9.21 24.95
N SER A 691 -35.66 -9.20 26.08
CA SER A 691 -36.49 -10.35 26.51
C SER A 691 -37.56 -10.70 25.46
N LYS A 692 -38.20 -9.70 24.84
CA LYS A 692 -39.19 -9.92 23.77
C LYS A 692 -38.54 -10.49 22.50
N LEU A 693 -37.30 -10.10 22.21
CA LEU A 693 -36.51 -10.60 21.09
C LEU A 693 -36.08 -12.06 21.32
N GLU A 694 -35.62 -12.40 22.53
CA GLU A 694 -35.27 -13.77 22.93
C GLU A 694 -36.48 -14.71 22.83
N ALA A 695 -37.64 -14.30 23.34
CA ALA A 695 -38.88 -15.06 23.22
C ALA A 695 -39.27 -15.31 21.75
N ARG A 696 -39.07 -14.31 20.88
CA ARG A 696 -39.26 -14.46 19.42
C ARG A 696 -38.25 -15.40 18.78
N TYR A 697 -36.99 -15.40 19.21
CA TYR A 697 -35.98 -16.32 18.71
C TYR A 697 -36.29 -17.77 19.10
N GLU A 698 -36.72 -18.02 20.34
CA GLU A 698 -37.16 -19.36 20.77
C GLU A 698 -38.36 -19.86 19.97
N GLU A 699 -39.30 -18.97 19.66
CA GLU A 699 -40.48 -19.29 18.84
C GLU A 699 -40.07 -19.67 17.40
N VAL A 700 -39.21 -18.87 16.76
CA VAL A 700 -38.68 -19.14 15.42
C VAL A 700 -37.83 -20.41 15.39
N PHE A 701 -37.07 -20.67 16.44
CA PHE A 701 -36.29 -21.90 16.58
C PHE A 701 -37.21 -23.13 16.64
N ARG A 702 -38.28 -23.07 17.45
CA ARG A 702 -39.29 -24.14 17.52
C ARG A 702 -39.94 -24.41 16.16
N TYR A 703 -40.38 -23.36 15.45
CA TYR A 703 -40.95 -23.54 14.10
C TYR A 703 -39.95 -24.15 13.11
N ARG A 704 -38.66 -23.80 13.21
CA ARG A 704 -37.63 -24.38 12.34
C ARG A 704 -37.43 -25.88 12.62
N VAL A 705 -37.40 -26.28 13.88
CA VAL A 705 -37.30 -27.70 14.29
C VAL A 705 -38.52 -28.48 13.81
N GLU A 706 -39.72 -27.92 13.98
CA GLU A 706 -40.97 -28.57 13.53
C GLU A 706 -41.03 -28.69 12.01
N SER A 707 -40.63 -27.65 11.28
CA SER A 707 -40.52 -27.67 9.81
C SER A 707 -39.53 -28.72 9.31
N GLN A 708 -38.36 -28.85 9.97
CA GLN A 708 -37.39 -29.91 9.65
C GLN A 708 -37.95 -31.31 9.91
N ARG A 709 -38.65 -31.50 11.03
CA ARG A 709 -39.29 -32.77 11.36
C ARG A 709 -40.36 -33.15 10.33
N VAL A 710 -41.26 -32.22 9.97
CA VAL A 710 -42.29 -32.45 8.95
C VAL A 710 -41.66 -32.74 7.58
N THR A 711 -40.56 -32.07 7.25
CA THR A 711 -39.83 -32.33 6.00
C THR A 711 -39.26 -33.76 5.98
N GLN A 712 -38.69 -34.21 7.09
CA GLN A 712 -38.16 -35.57 7.23
C GLN A 712 -39.28 -36.62 7.14
N GLU A 713 -40.38 -36.42 7.87
CA GLU A 713 -41.56 -37.30 7.79
C GLU A 713 -42.12 -37.38 6.34
N ASN A 714 -42.09 -36.27 5.60
CA ASN A 714 -42.52 -36.26 4.19
C ASN A 714 -41.57 -37.06 3.27
N ILE A 715 -40.26 -36.98 3.52
CA ILE A 715 -39.26 -37.76 2.79
C ILE A 715 -39.46 -39.26 3.06
N ASP A 716 -39.60 -39.65 4.32
CA ASP A 716 -39.81 -41.05 4.72
C ASP A 716 -41.10 -41.62 4.12
N LEU A 717 -42.19 -40.83 4.11
CA LEU A 717 -43.45 -41.23 3.47
C LEU A 717 -43.31 -41.39 1.95
N ARG A 718 -42.56 -40.50 1.28
CA ARG A 718 -42.28 -40.64 -0.17
C ARG A 718 -41.45 -41.87 -0.49
N GLU A 719 -40.48 -42.22 0.36
CA GLU A 719 -39.74 -43.48 0.23
C GLU A 719 -40.64 -44.70 0.40
N GLN A 720 -41.52 -44.71 1.41
CA GLN A 720 -42.47 -45.81 1.61
C GLN A 720 -43.42 -45.97 0.42
N ILE A 721 -43.94 -44.86 -0.13
CA ILE A 721 -44.76 -44.88 -1.34
C ILE A 721 -43.96 -45.41 -2.52
N ALA A 722 -42.70 -44.99 -2.72
CA ALA A 722 -41.86 -45.48 -3.80
C ALA A 722 -41.58 -46.99 -3.70
N ILE A 723 -41.40 -47.51 -2.48
CA ILE A 723 -41.23 -48.95 -2.21
C ILE A 723 -42.51 -49.73 -2.54
N LEU A 724 -43.68 -49.21 -2.14
CA LEU A 724 -44.98 -49.82 -2.44
C LEU A 724 -45.25 -49.83 -3.95
N THR A 725 -45.00 -48.73 -4.65
CA THR A 725 -45.14 -48.64 -6.10
C THR A 725 -44.20 -49.60 -6.84
N ARG A 726 -42.95 -49.78 -6.37
CA ARG A 726 -42.03 -50.81 -6.91
C ARG A 726 -42.50 -52.24 -6.67
N ARG A 727 -43.14 -52.51 -5.53
CA ARG A 727 -43.75 -53.83 -5.25
C ARG A 727 -44.94 -54.11 -6.18
N GLU A 728 -45.79 -53.12 -6.43
CA GLU A 728 -46.90 -53.25 -7.37
C GLU A 728 -46.44 -53.43 -8.82
N SER A 729 -45.38 -52.73 -9.25
CA SER A 729 -44.81 -52.92 -10.59
C SER A 729 -44.18 -54.31 -10.75
N SER A 730 -43.48 -54.80 -9.72
CA SER A 730 -42.90 -56.16 -9.72
C SER A 730 -43.96 -57.27 -9.70
N ALA A 731 -45.14 -57.02 -9.12
CA ALA A 731 -46.26 -57.96 -9.14
C ALA A 731 -47.00 -58.01 -10.49
N LYS A 732 -46.89 -56.97 -11.33
CA LYS A 732 -47.45 -56.94 -12.70
C LYS A 732 -46.53 -57.55 -13.76
N GLU A 733 -45.25 -57.74 -13.47
CA GLU A 733 -44.26 -58.31 -14.40
C GLU A 733 -43.97 -59.81 -14.17
N THR A 734 -44.93 -60.57 -13.62
CA THR A 734 -44.84 -62.05 -13.62
C THR A 734 -45.48 -62.60 -14.91
N PRO A 735 -44.71 -63.22 -15.83
CA PRO A 735 -45.27 -63.85 -17.03
C PRO A 735 -45.93 -65.19 -16.69
N PRO A 736 -46.95 -65.63 -17.44
CA PRO A 736 -47.63 -66.90 -17.19
C PRO A 736 -46.69 -68.07 -17.51
N SER A 737 -46.31 -68.85 -16.49
CA SER A 737 -45.55 -70.09 -16.67
C SER A 737 -46.45 -71.18 -17.25
N ALA A 738 -46.07 -71.66 -18.42
CA ALA A 738 -46.58 -72.87 -19.05
C ALA A 738 -46.20 -74.14 -18.27
N GLY A 739 -47.09 -75.13 -18.28
CA GLY A 739 -46.89 -76.50 -17.75
C GLY A 739 -48.24 -77.16 -17.45
N ASN A 740 -48.97 -77.75 -18.40
CA ASN A 740 -48.80 -79.04 -19.08
C ASN A 740 -49.26 -80.26 -18.23
N LYS A 741 -50.38 -80.84 -18.67
CA LYS A 741 -50.81 -82.26 -18.68
C LYS A 741 -50.24 -83.22 -17.61
N SER A 742 -51.14 -83.69 -16.74
CA SER A 742 -51.59 -85.09 -16.64
C SER A 742 -52.91 -85.17 -15.88
#